data_AF-A0AAW2SP73-F1
#
_entry.id   AF-A0AAW2SP73-F1
#
_cell.length_a   1.000
_cell.length_b   1.000
_cell.length_c   1.000
_cell.angle_alpha   90.00
_cell.angle_beta   90.00
_cell.angle_gamma   90.00
#
_symmetry.space_group_name_H-M   'P 1'
#
loop_
_entity.id
_entity.type
_entity.pdbx_description
1 polymer ?
#
loop_
_entity_poly.entity_id
_entity_poly.type
_entity_poly.pdbx_seq_one_letter_code
_entity_poly.pdbx_strand_id
1 'polypeptide(L)'
;METLSSTEPHYIRCVKPNSLNRPQRFENQSILHQLRCGGVLEAVRISLAGYPTRKTYHEFVDRFGIIALDIMDGSYDDKTMTEKILQRLKLGNFQVSIPLLQLGKTKVFLRAGQIAILDSRRAEVLDSAAKRIQGRLRTYLARRDYVTMRVAAISLQACCRGYLARNKFVEMRETAAAIVIQKYLRGWFFRHAYMQLRLASVLIQSSIRGFSTRRKFLYRKEDRAATLIQARWRMFKIRTIYRNRQSKIIAIQCLWRQKLAKRELRRLKKEANEAGALRLAKSKLEKQLEDLTWRLHLEKKIRVSNEEAKLVEISKLQKTVESLTLELEAAKLATLNEFNKNMVLERQLELSAKEKSALERDVVSLTELRNENALLKSSLNALAEKNSMLEIELAQTKEDASSTIAKLQQVEKSCLQLQMSLRSMEEKLSNLEAENHILRQKTLNVSPRSNRAGFVKPLLDKFSGALVLSSADQKSYESPTPSKFIAPLSQGFSDSRRTKSGIERHQGNLEILSRCIKENLGFKDGKPVAACVIYKCLLHWHAFESERTAMFDFIIESINDVLKEGDEDATLPYWLSNASALLCLLQRNLRSNGFVTAGSQRSAGSTGLNGRLVQGPKSSFKYLGLEDGLSHMEAKYPALLFKQQLTACVEKIFGLIRDNLKKEISPLLGQCIQAPRNQRVHGGKSSRSPGGVSQQSPSSEWDSILKFLDSLMSRLRGNHVPSFFIRKLTTQVFAFINIQLFNSLLLRRECCSFSNGEYVKSGLAELEKWIVNATEEFAGTSWHELNYIRQAVGFLVIHQKRKKALEEIRQDLCPKLTVRQIYRISTMYWDDKYGTQSVSNEVVSQMREIVNKDSQNLSSSNSFLLDDDLSIPFSTEDVYMAIPALNPSDVELPQFFSEYPSAQLLLQDQK
;
A
#
# COMPACT_ATOMS: atom_id res chain seq x y z
N MET A 1 70.44 -54.06 -79.16
CA MET A 1 70.15 -52.95 -80.11
C MET A 1 68.80 -52.30 -79.79
N GLU A 2 67.72 -53.05 -79.57
CA GLU A 2 66.40 -52.50 -79.22
C GLU A 2 66.39 -51.53 -78.01
N THR A 3 67.17 -51.82 -76.96
CA THR A 3 67.31 -50.96 -75.77
C THR A 3 68.09 -49.67 -76.04
N LEU A 4 68.98 -49.68 -77.04
CA LEU A 4 69.74 -48.50 -77.49
C LEU A 4 68.90 -47.64 -78.44
N SER A 5 67.98 -48.24 -79.19
CA SER A 5 67.02 -47.53 -80.04
C SER A 5 65.78 -47.03 -79.28
N SER A 6 65.54 -47.50 -78.05
CA SER A 6 64.50 -46.95 -77.15
C SER A 6 65.00 -45.83 -76.23
N THR A 7 66.29 -45.51 -76.27
CA THR A 7 66.90 -44.45 -75.46
C THR A 7 67.21 -43.21 -76.31
N GLU A 8 66.94 -42.01 -75.80
CA GLU A 8 67.32 -40.76 -76.47
C GLU A 8 68.81 -40.50 -76.24
N PRO A 9 69.67 -40.50 -77.27
CA PRO A 9 71.09 -40.22 -77.09
C PRO A 9 71.29 -38.74 -76.76
N HIS A 10 71.81 -38.46 -75.57
CA HIS A 10 72.18 -37.11 -75.17
C HIS A 10 73.67 -36.85 -75.42
N TYR A 11 73.97 -35.83 -76.21
CA TYR A 11 75.33 -35.35 -76.37
C TYR A 11 75.70 -34.44 -75.20
N ILE A 12 76.62 -34.90 -74.33
CA ILE A 12 77.13 -34.13 -73.20
C ILE A 12 78.50 -33.59 -73.56
N ARG A 13 78.66 -32.26 -73.52
CA ARG A 13 79.96 -31.60 -73.71
C ARG A 13 80.47 -31.05 -72.38
N CYS A 14 81.55 -31.63 -71.89
CA CYS A 14 82.22 -31.15 -70.68
C CYS A 14 83.07 -29.92 -71.00
N VAL A 15 82.96 -28.88 -70.18
CA VAL A 15 83.78 -27.67 -70.27
C VAL A 15 84.67 -27.59 -69.04
N LYS A 16 85.98 -27.41 -69.23
CA LYS A 16 86.92 -27.30 -68.12
C LYS A 16 86.78 -25.91 -67.47
N PRO A 17 86.38 -25.79 -66.19
CA PRO A 17 86.02 -24.51 -65.60
C PRO A 17 87.24 -23.63 -65.28
N ASN A 18 88.39 -24.23 -64.97
CA ASN A 18 89.66 -23.53 -64.75
C ASN A 18 90.84 -24.47 -65.04
N SER A 19 91.98 -23.89 -65.40
CA SER A 19 93.22 -24.64 -65.68
C SER A 19 93.71 -25.50 -64.52
N LEU A 20 93.49 -25.03 -63.28
CA LEU A 20 93.96 -25.61 -62.01
C LEU A 20 93.06 -26.73 -61.42
N ASN A 21 91.98 -27.12 -62.09
CA ASN A 21 91.00 -28.12 -61.63
C ASN A 21 90.41 -27.86 -60.22
N ARG A 22 90.30 -26.60 -59.80
CA ARG A 22 89.73 -26.23 -58.49
C ARG A 22 88.20 -26.13 -58.54
N PRO A 23 87.47 -26.60 -57.50
CA PRO A 23 86.02 -26.44 -57.44
C PRO A 23 85.63 -24.95 -57.35
N GLN A 24 84.44 -24.61 -57.87
CA GLN A 24 83.81 -23.27 -57.82
C GLN A 24 84.59 -22.10 -58.42
N ARG A 25 85.72 -22.35 -59.11
CA ARG A 25 86.51 -21.31 -59.79
C ARG A 25 86.25 -21.38 -61.30
N PHE A 26 85.77 -20.28 -61.88
CA PHE A 26 85.45 -20.18 -63.30
C PHE A 26 86.36 -19.16 -63.99
N GLU A 27 87.16 -19.61 -64.95
CA GLU A 27 88.00 -18.76 -65.81
C GLU A 27 87.19 -18.39 -67.06
N ASN A 28 86.40 -17.32 -66.97
CA ASN A 28 85.43 -16.92 -68.01
C ASN A 28 86.02 -16.87 -69.43
N GLN A 29 87.23 -16.34 -69.60
CA GLN A 29 87.88 -16.27 -70.92
C GLN A 29 88.23 -17.66 -71.47
N SER A 30 88.72 -18.57 -70.62
CA SER A 30 89.05 -19.95 -71.00
C SER A 30 87.80 -20.74 -71.37
N ILE A 31 86.71 -20.56 -70.62
CA ILE A 31 85.41 -21.18 -70.89
C ILE A 31 84.81 -20.64 -72.19
N LEU A 32 84.79 -19.32 -72.39
CA LEU A 32 84.32 -18.70 -73.63
C LEU A 32 85.12 -19.18 -74.83
N HIS A 33 86.44 -19.31 -74.70
CA HIS A 33 87.30 -19.85 -75.74
C HIS A 33 86.96 -21.31 -76.05
N GLN A 34 86.80 -22.17 -75.03
CA GLN A 34 86.37 -23.56 -75.20
C GLN A 34 85.00 -23.68 -75.88
N LEU A 35 84.05 -22.80 -75.55
CA LEU A 35 82.72 -22.76 -76.17
C LEU A 35 82.75 -22.25 -77.62
N ARG A 36 83.65 -21.32 -77.95
CA ARG A 36 83.87 -20.83 -79.31
C ARG A 36 84.55 -21.89 -80.18
N CYS A 37 85.67 -22.44 -79.73
CA CYS A 37 86.42 -23.48 -80.45
C CYS A 37 85.58 -24.77 -80.58
N GLY A 38 84.70 -25.02 -79.62
CA GLY A 38 83.76 -26.12 -79.71
C GLY A 38 82.58 -25.88 -80.65
N GLY A 39 82.44 -24.69 -81.22
CA GLY A 39 81.28 -24.34 -82.04
C GLY A 39 79.96 -24.32 -81.27
N VAL A 40 79.98 -24.35 -79.93
CA VAL A 40 78.75 -24.36 -79.11
C VAL A 40 78.01 -23.05 -79.26
N LEU A 41 78.73 -21.92 -79.25
CA LEU A 41 78.10 -20.61 -79.47
C LEU A 41 77.57 -20.46 -80.90
N GLU A 42 78.21 -21.09 -81.88
CA GLU A 42 77.74 -21.14 -83.27
C GLU A 42 76.48 -22.02 -83.38
N ALA A 43 76.50 -23.21 -82.79
CA ALA A 43 75.38 -24.13 -82.74
C ALA A 43 74.17 -23.53 -81.99
N VAL A 44 74.40 -22.83 -80.88
CA VAL A 44 73.35 -22.09 -80.17
C VAL A 44 72.82 -20.96 -81.04
N ARG A 45 73.68 -20.20 -81.72
CA ARG A 45 73.24 -19.12 -82.63
C ARG A 45 72.42 -19.66 -83.80
N ILE A 46 72.84 -20.75 -84.43
CA ILE A 46 72.11 -21.43 -85.50
C ILE A 46 70.79 -22.01 -84.99
N SER A 47 70.79 -22.61 -83.79
CA SER A 47 69.58 -23.15 -83.15
C SER A 47 68.57 -22.05 -82.80
N LEU A 48 69.05 -20.91 -82.29
CA LEU A 48 68.24 -19.72 -82.02
C LEU A 48 67.77 -19.04 -83.31
N ALA A 49 68.56 -19.10 -84.39
CA ALA A 49 68.20 -18.63 -85.73
C ALA A 49 67.20 -19.57 -86.44
N GLY A 50 67.06 -20.82 -85.98
CA GLY A 50 66.03 -21.77 -86.37
C GLY A 50 64.88 -21.89 -85.36
N TYR A 51 64.20 -23.04 -85.40
CA TYR A 51 63.14 -23.41 -84.45
C TYR A 51 63.63 -24.54 -83.52
N PRO A 52 64.08 -24.21 -82.29
CA PRO A 52 64.66 -25.18 -81.37
C PRO A 52 63.61 -26.15 -80.80
N THR A 53 62.36 -25.71 -80.66
CA THR A 53 61.28 -26.55 -80.13
C THR A 53 60.41 -27.05 -81.28
N ARG A 54 60.30 -28.37 -81.40
CA ARG A 54 59.55 -29.07 -82.46
C ARG A 54 58.65 -30.09 -81.79
N LYS A 55 57.33 -29.93 -81.93
CA LYS A 55 56.33 -30.81 -81.29
C LYS A 55 55.36 -31.33 -82.33
N THR A 56 54.89 -32.57 -82.18
CA THR A 56 53.77 -33.05 -83.02
C THR A 56 52.51 -32.27 -82.67
N TYR A 57 51.54 -32.24 -83.58
CA TYR A 57 50.27 -31.56 -83.32
C TYR A 57 49.56 -32.16 -82.08
N HIS A 58 49.52 -33.49 -81.98
CA HIS A 58 48.99 -34.20 -80.82
C HIS A 58 49.66 -33.79 -79.50
N GLU A 59 51.00 -33.81 -79.43
CA GLU A 59 51.73 -33.41 -78.21
C GLU A 59 51.49 -31.94 -77.82
N PHE A 60 51.27 -31.07 -78.82
CA PHE A 60 50.98 -29.67 -78.58
C PHE A 60 49.56 -29.48 -78.03
N VAL A 61 48.57 -30.14 -78.63
CA VAL A 61 47.16 -30.05 -78.22
C VAL A 61 46.92 -30.71 -76.86
N ASP A 62 47.51 -31.88 -76.59
CA ASP A 62 47.40 -32.54 -75.28
C ASP A 62 47.88 -31.64 -74.13
N ARG A 63 49.02 -30.96 -74.34
CA ARG A 63 49.60 -30.09 -73.31
C ARG A 63 48.91 -28.73 -73.20
N PHE A 64 48.58 -28.09 -74.32
CA PHE A 64 48.09 -26.69 -74.36
C PHE A 64 46.61 -26.54 -74.69
N GLY A 65 45.89 -27.62 -74.94
CA GLY A 65 44.46 -27.61 -75.26
C GLY A 65 43.60 -26.98 -74.17
N ILE A 66 44.04 -27.07 -72.91
CA ILE A 66 43.36 -26.45 -71.76
C ILE A 66 43.25 -24.92 -71.85
N ILE A 67 44.14 -24.27 -72.63
CA ILE A 67 44.10 -22.82 -72.87
C ILE A 67 42.86 -22.45 -73.71
N ALA A 68 42.34 -23.39 -74.50
CA ALA A 68 41.22 -23.19 -75.41
C ALA A 68 40.08 -24.21 -75.20
N LEU A 69 39.78 -24.56 -73.94
CA LEU A 69 38.71 -25.49 -73.54
C LEU A 69 37.35 -25.17 -74.19
N ASP A 70 37.01 -23.89 -74.33
CA ASP A 70 35.73 -23.42 -74.88
C ASP A 70 35.52 -23.78 -76.37
N ILE A 71 36.56 -24.28 -77.06
CA ILE A 71 36.58 -24.55 -78.51
C ILE A 71 36.81 -26.07 -78.77
N MET A 72 37.01 -26.87 -77.72
CA MET A 72 37.24 -28.32 -77.83
C MET A 72 35.93 -29.10 -77.97
N ASP A 73 35.24 -28.95 -79.11
CA ASP A 73 34.10 -29.81 -79.46
C ASP A 73 34.59 -31.05 -80.21
N GLY A 74 35.11 -32.04 -79.46
CA GLY A 74 35.17 -33.50 -79.74
C GLY A 74 35.64 -34.08 -81.10
N SER A 75 35.83 -33.29 -82.15
CA SER A 75 36.01 -33.76 -83.53
C SER A 75 36.80 -32.74 -84.37
N TYR A 76 38.05 -32.48 -84.01
CA TYR A 76 38.93 -31.63 -84.81
C TYR A 76 40.28 -32.30 -85.07
N ASP A 77 40.81 -32.07 -86.27
CA ASP A 77 42.21 -32.33 -86.65
C ASP A 77 43.13 -31.52 -85.72
N ASP A 78 44.11 -32.17 -85.08
CA ASP A 78 45.03 -31.58 -84.11
C ASP A 78 45.74 -30.32 -84.65
N LYS A 79 45.92 -30.25 -85.97
CA LYS A 79 46.45 -29.07 -86.66
C LYS A 79 45.53 -27.86 -86.54
N THR A 80 44.24 -28.04 -86.79
CA THR A 80 43.23 -26.97 -86.69
C THR A 80 43.05 -26.49 -85.24
N MET A 81 43.16 -27.41 -84.28
CA MET A 81 43.13 -27.06 -82.85
C MET A 81 44.35 -26.25 -82.44
N THR A 82 45.53 -26.61 -82.96
CA THR A 82 46.75 -25.85 -82.73
C THR A 82 46.63 -24.43 -83.29
N GLU A 83 46.11 -24.27 -84.51
CA GLU A 83 45.84 -22.95 -85.11
C GLU A 83 44.91 -22.10 -84.25
N LYS A 84 43.82 -22.68 -83.73
CA LYS A 84 42.86 -22.00 -82.84
C LYS A 84 43.48 -21.59 -81.50
N ILE A 85 44.29 -22.45 -80.88
CA ILE A 85 45.02 -22.13 -79.64
C ILE A 85 45.95 -20.93 -79.86
N LEU A 86 46.65 -20.91 -81.00
CA LEU A 86 47.57 -19.84 -81.37
C LEU A 86 46.85 -18.51 -81.69
N GLN A 87 45.68 -18.58 -82.33
CA GLN A 87 44.81 -17.40 -82.56
C GLN A 87 44.34 -16.78 -81.24
N ARG A 88 43.89 -17.60 -80.27
CA ARG A 88 43.45 -17.13 -78.94
C ARG A 88 44.56 -16.42 -78.17
N LEU A 89 45.80 -16.87 -78.35
CA LEU A 89 46.98 -16.32 -77.68
C LEU A 89 47.54 -15.05 -78.34
N LYS A 90 46.96 -14.59 -79.45
CA LYS A 90 47.41 -13.40 -80.21
C LYS A 90 48.90 -13.44 -80.59
N LEU A 91 49.48 -14.64 -80.73
CA LEU A 91 50.87 -14.81 -81.20
C LEU A 91 51.00 -14.60 -82.72
N GLY A 92 49.90 -14.28 -83.40
CA GLY A 92 49.80 -14.02 -84.84
C GLY A 92 49.95 -12.54 -85.24
N ASN A 93 50.72 -11.72 -84.54
CA ASN A 93 51.12 -10.43 -85.11
C ASN A 93 52.19 -10.66 -86.19
N PHE A 94 51.71 -10.95 -87.40
CA PHE A 94 52.46 -11.03 -88.67
C PHE A 94 53.01 -9.65 -89.11
N GLN A 95 53.57 -8.87 -88.19
CA GLN A 95 54.12 -7.54 -88.48
C GLN A 95 55.52 -7.32 -87.90
N VAL A 96 56.20 -8.43 -87.59
CA VAL A 96 57.66 -8.47 -87.40
C VAL A 96 58.20 -9.36 -88.51
N SER A 97 59.29 -8.95 -89.16
CA SER A 97 59.87 -9.54 -90.37
C SER A 97 60.33 -11.01 -90.26
N ILE A 98 60.12 -11.67 -89.11
CA ILE A 98 60.45 -13.09 -88.88
C ILE A 98 59.32 -13.76 -88.07
N PRO A 99 58.71 -14.86 -88.54
CA PRO A 99 57.68 -15.58 -87.78
C PRO A 99 58.25 -16.17 -86.47
N LEU A 100 57.57 -15.93 -85.35
CA LEU A 100 57.93 -16.51 -84.03
C LEU A 100 57.54 -18.00 -83.92
N LEU A 101 56.71 -18.48 -84.84
CA LEU A 101 56.20 -19.84 -84.93
C LEU A 101 55.92 -20.21 -86.39
N GLN A 102 56.17 -21.47 -86.75
CA GLN A 102 55.82 -22.04 -88.05
C GLN A 102 55.03 -23.34 -87.89
N LEU A 103 53.98 -23.51 -88.69
CA LEU A 103 53.21 -24.76 -88.78
C LEU A 103 53.74 -25.61 -89.95
N GLY A 104 54.18 -26.83 -89.65
CA GLY A 104 54.62 -27.80 -90.66
C GLY A 104 53.50 -28.74 -91.10
N LYS A 105 53.83 -29.77 -91.90
CA LYS A 105 52.85 -30.80 -92.29
C LYS A 105 52.43 -31.67 -91.10
N THR A 106 53.35 -31.98 -90.18
CA THR A 106 53.13 -32.91 -89.05
C THR A 106 53.52 -32.35 -87.68
N LYS A 107 54.22 -31.21 -87.65
CA LYS A 107 54.80 -30.64 -86.42
C LYS A 107 54.62 -29.12 -86.35
N VAL A 108 54.60 -28.63 -85.12
CA VAL A 108 54.62 -27.23 -84.71
C VAL A 108 56.05 -26.84 -84.36
N PHE A 109 56.50 -25.72 -84.91
CA PHE A 109 57.86 -25.22 -84.73
C PHE A 109 57.81 -23.88 -83.98
N LEU A 110 58.48 -23.80 -82.84
CA LEU A 110 58.46 -22.67 -81.92
C LEU A 110 59.87 -22.07 -81.78
N ARG A 111 59.98 -20.73 -81.82
CA ARG A 111 61.21 -20.02 -81.44
C ARG A 111 61.48 -20.18 -79.94
N ALA A 112 62.72 -19.94 -79.54
CA ALA A 112 63.09 -19.92 -78.12
C ALA A 112 62.20 -18.94 -77.33
N GLY A 113 61.81 -19.34 -76.11
CA GLY A 113 60.95 -18.56 -75.22
C GLY A 113 59.44 -18.72 -75.43
N GLN A 114 58.98 -19.14 -76.61
CA GLN A 114 57.54 -19.26 -76.89
C GLN A 114 56.84 -20.34 -76.07
N ILE A 115 57.53 -21.44 -75.78
CA ILE A 115 57.02 -22.51 -74.91
C ILE A 115 56.77 -22.03 -73.47
N ALA A 116 57.61 -21.12 -72.96
CA ALA A 116 57.48 -20.58 -71.62
C ALA A 116 56.24 -19.65 -71.50
N ILE A 117 55.94 -18.89 -72.56
CA ILE A 117 54.72 -18.08 -72.64
C ILE A 117 53.47 -18.97 -72.68
N LEU A 118 53.53 -20.09 -73.39
CA LEU A 118 52.43 -21.07 -73.43
C LEU A 118 52.22 -21.73 -72.05
N ASP A 119 53.30 -22.13 -71.39
CA ASP A 119 53.24 -22.72 -70.04
C ASP A 119 52.73 -21.70 -68.99
N SER A 120 53.11 -20.42 -69.09
CA SER A 120 52.60 -19.40 -68.17
C SER A 120 51.09 -19.19 -68.31
N ARG A 121 50.58 -19.16 -69.55
CA ARG A 121 49.13 -19.06 -69.80
C ARG A 121 48.35 -20.28 -69.35
N ARG A 122 48.91 -21.48 -69.54
CA ARG A 122 48.35 -22.72 -69.00
C ARG A 122 48.22 -22.68 -67.48
N ALA A 123 49.25 -22.18 -66.79
CA ALA A 123 49.25 -22.06 -65.33
C ALA A 123 48.16 -21.07 -64.84
N GLU A 124 47.98 -19.93 -65.51
CA GLU A 124 46.94 -18.94 -65.16
C GLU A 124 45.51 -19.51 -65.25
N VAL A 125 45.22 -20.30 -66.29
CA VAL A 125 43.91 -20.95 -66.47
C VAL A 125 43.65 -21.97 -65.37
N LEU A 126 44.65 -22.81 -65.06
CA LEU A 126 44.57 -23.80 -63.99
C LEU A 126 44.38 -23.15 -62.62
N ASP A 127 45.14 -22.10 -62.31
CA ASP A 127 45.03 -21.36 -61.04
C ASP A 127 43.65 -20.69 -60.90
N SER A 128 43.13 -20.11 -61.98
CA SER A 128 41.79 -19.53 -62.00
C SER A 128 40.69 -20.57 -61.75
N ALA A 129 40.81 -21.76 -62.36
CA ALA A 129 39.89 -22.87 -62.13
C ALA A 129 39.99 -23.39 -60.68
N ALA A 130 41.19 -23.58 -60.15
CA ALA A 130 41.43 -24.00 -58.77
C ALA A 130 40.82 -23.00 -57.77
N LYS A 131 41.03 -21.70 -57.97
CA LYS A 131 40.43 -20.63 -57.16
C LYS A 131 38.90 -20.69 -57.15
N ARG A 132 38.26 -20.94 -58.30
CA ARG A 132 36.80 -21.10 -58.40
C ARG A 132 36.29 -22.30 -57.62
N ILE A 133 36.95 -23.46 -57.77
CA ILE A 133 36.58 -24.70 -57.06
C ILE A 133 36.77 -24.53 -55.56
N GLN A 134 37.92 -24.04 -55.13
CA GLN A 134 38.23 -23.79 -53.73
C GLN A 134 37.28 -22.76 -53.11
N GLY A 135 36.96 -21.67 -53.82
CA GLY A 135 36.01 -20.67 -53.37
C GLY A 135 34.60 -21.25 -53.15
N ARG A 136 34.12 -22.08 -54.08
CA ARG A 136 32.82 -22.77 -53.95
C ARG A 136 32.82 -23.74 -52.77
N LEU A 137 33.87 -24.55 -52.61
CA LEU A 137 33.97 -25.49 -51.49
C LEU A 137 34.03 -24.78 -50.15
N ARG A 138 34.87 -23.75 -50.01
CA ARG A 138 34.98 -22.94 -48.78
C ARG A 138 33.65 -22.28 -48.42
N THR A 139 32.94 -21.74 -49.41
CA THR A 139 31.61 -21.15 -49.22
C THR A 139 30.59 -22.19 -48.76
N TYR A 140 30.61 -23.39 -49.35
CA TYR A 140 29.71 -24.49 -48.95
C TYR A 140 29.96 -24.93 -47.50
N LEU A 141 31.22 -25.15 -47.13
CA LEU A 141 31.60 -25.53 -45.76
C LEU A 141 31.18 -24.46 -44.75
N ALA A 142 31.52 -23.18 -45.01
CA ALA A 142 31.14 -22.07 -44.14
C ALA A 142 29.61 -21.94 -43.99
N ARG A 143 28.86 -22.12 -45.07
CA ARG A 143 27.39 -22.10 -45.03
C ARG A 143 26.82 -23.25 -44.21
N ARG A 144 27.36 -24.47 -44.37
CA ARG A 144 26.93 -25.65 -43.59
C ARG A 144 27.15 -25.44 -42.10
N ASP A 145 28.33 -24.95 -41.73
CA ASP A 145 28.70 -24.75 -40.34
C ASP A 145 27.87 -23.60 -39.71
N TYR A 146 27.64 -22.51 -40.46
CA TYR A 146 26.75 -21.42 -40.03
C TYR A 146 25.30 -21.88 -39.79
N VAL A 147 24.72 -22.66 -40.72
CA VAL A 147 23.35 -23.18 -40.56
C VAL A 147 23.24 -24.06 -39.32
N THR A 148 24.22 -24.93 -39.09
CA THR A 148 24.27 -25.82 -37.91
C THR A 148 24.36 -25.02 -36.62
N MET A 149 25.25 -24.03 -36.56
CA MET A 149 25.40 -23.13 -35.41
C MET A 149 24.13 -22.31 -35.16
N ARG A 150 23.45 -21.83 -36.21
CA ARG A 150 22.20 -21.07 -36.08
C ARG A 150 21.07 -21.91 -35.50
N VAL A 151 20.91 -23.17 -35.92
CA VAL A 151 19.88 -24.07 -35.39
C VAL A 151 20.16 -24.38 -33.91
N ALA A 152 21.42 -24.63 -33.54
CA ALA A 152 21.80 -24.85 -32.15
C ALA A 152 21.54 -23.59 -31.29
N ALA A 153 21.90 -22.41 -31.78
CA ALA A 153 21.67 -21.14 -31.09
C ALA A 153 20.17 -20.86 -30.86
N ILE A 154 19.33 -21.06 -31.89
CA ILE A 154 17.88 -20.87 -31.75
C ILE A 154 17.29 -21.87 -30.73
N SER A 155 17.75 -23.12 -30.77
CA SER A 155 17.30 -24.16 -29.82
C SER A 155 17.68 -23.80 -28.37
N LEU A 156 18.91 -23.33 -28.17
CA LEU A 156 19.37 -22.86 -26.85
C LEU A 156 18.59 -21.63 -26.39
N GLN A 157 18.39 -20.63 -27.27
CA GLN A 157 17.61 -19.43 -26.97
C GLN A 157 16.16 -19.79 -26.60
N ALA A 158 15.53 -20.73 -27.31
CA ALA A 158 14.19 -21.19 -26.99
C ALA A 158 14.13 -21.88 -25.61
N CYS A 159 15.12 -22.72 -25.30
CA CYS A 159 15.24 -23.36 -23.99
C CYS A 159 15.43 -22.33 -22.86
N CYS A 160 16.35 -21.38 -23.02
CA CYS A 160 16.60 -20.32 -22.06
C CYS A 160 15.37 -19.43 -21.84
N ARG A 161 14.70 -19.00 -22.92
CA ARG A 161 13.44 -18.23 -22.81
C ARG A 161 12.36 -19.02 -22.08
N GLY A 162 12.23 -20.32 -22.37
CA GLY A 162 11.30 -21.21 -21.67
C GLY A 162 11.64 -21.38 -20.18
N TYR A 163 12.91 -21.52 -19.84
CA TYR A 163 13.38 -21.60 -18.45
C TYR A 163 13.07 -20.31 -17.68
N LEU A 164 13.42 -19.14 -18.24
CA LEU A 164 13.13 -17.84 -17.65
C LEU A 164 11.62 -17.62 -17.45
N ALA A 165 10.80 -17.98 -18.44
CA ALA A 165 9.34 -17.86 -18.33
C ALA A 165 8.76 -18.74 -17.21
N ARG A 166 9.27 -19.97 -17.03
CA ARG A 166 8.85 -20.86 -15.93
C ARG A 166 9.29 -20.33 -14.57
N ASN A 167 10.51 -19.83 -14.43
CA ASN A 167 10.97 -19.22 -13.18
C ASN A 167 10.09 -18.02 -12.79
N LYS A 168 9.81 -17.14 -13.75
CA LYS A 168 8.89 -16.00 -13.53
C LYS A 168 7.49 -16.45 -13.13
N PHE A 169 6.97 -17.53 -13.74
CA PHE A 169 5.67 -18.08 -13.37
C PHE A 169 5.67 -18.67 -11.95
N VAL A 170 6.74 -19.36 -11.54
CA VAL A 170 6.88 -19.88 -10.17
C VAL A 170 6.88 -18.72 -9.16
N GLU A 171 7.65 -17.66 -9.42
CA GLU A 171 7.67 -16.46 -8.58
C GLU A 171 6.28 -15.80 -8.49
N MET A 172 5.56 -15.67 -9.62
CA MET A 172 4.18 -15.17 -9.63
C MET A 172 3.23 -16.06 -8.81
N ARG A 173 3.41 -17.39 -8.84
CA ARG A 173 2.59 -18.33 -8.07
C ARG A 173 2.88 -18.23 -6.57
N GLU A 174 4.15 -18.13 -6.20
CA GLU A 174 4.60 -17.99 -4.81
C GLU A 174 4.14 -16.65 -4.21
N THR A 175 4.28 -15.56 -4.96
CA THR A 175 3.79 -14.24 -4.53
C THR A 175 2.27 -14.22 -4.38
N ALA A 176 1.52 -14.82 -5.30
CA ALA A 176 0.07 -14.95 -5.17
C ALA A 176 -0.33 -15.77 -3.92
N ALA A 177 0.34 -16.88 -3.65
CA ALA A 177 0.11 -17.68 -2.44
C ALA A 177 0.43 -16.89 -1.16
N ALA A 178 1.55 -16.15 -1.15
CA ALA A 178 1.93 -15.29 -0.04
C ALA A 178 0.88 -14.20 0.23
N ILE A 179 0.35 -13.55 -0.82
CA ILE A 179 -0.72 -12.55 -0.69
C ILE A 179 -1.98 -13.16 -0.08
N VAL A 180 -2.36 -14.37 -0.50
CA VAL A 180 -3.51 -15.09 0.06
C VAL A 180 -3.30 -15.37 1.55
N ILE A 181 -2.15 -15.91 1.93
CA ILE A 181 -1.81 -16.17 3.34
C ILE A 181 -1.83 -14.88 4.16
N GLN A 182 -1.17 -13.82 3.66
CA GLN A 182 -1.14 -12.51 4.32
C GLN A 182 -2.55 -11.92 4.48
N LYS A 183 -3.42 -12.05 3.47
CA LYS A 183 -4.83 -11.62 3.53
C LYS A 183 -5.56 -12.31 4.69
N TYR A 184 -5.45 -13.63 4.81
CA TYR A 184 -6.11 -14.38 5.89
C TYR A 184 -5.53 -14.06 7.26
N LEU A 185 -4.20 -13.94 7.39
CA LEU A 185 -3.57 -13.57 8.65
C LEU A 185 -3.96 -12.16 9.11
N ARG A 186 -3.91 -11.16 8.21
CA ARG A 186 -4.36 -9.79 8.52
C ARG A 186 -5.83 -9.80 8.94
N GLY A 187 -6.69 -10.49 8.20
CA GLY A 187 -8.11 -10.63 8.55
C GLY A 187 -8.32 -11.27 9.92
N TRP A 188 -7.54 -12.29 10.27
CA TRP A 188 -7.59 -12.93 11.58
C TRP A 188 -7.15 -11.98 12.70
N PHE A 189 -6.04 -11.24 12.54
CA PHE A 189 -5.60 -10.25 13.53
C PHE A 189 -6.66 -9.17 13.80
N PHE A 190 -7.23 -8.58 12.75
CA PHE A 190 -8.28 -7.57 12.91
C PHE A 190 -9.55 -8.14 13.56
N ARG A 191 -9.97 -9.35 13.17
CA ARG A 191 -11.11 -10.02 13.80
C ARG A 191 -10.84 -10.33 15.26
N HIS A 192 -9.64 -10.79 15.61
CA HIS A 192 -9.25 -11.06 16.99
C HIS A 192 -9.28 -9.79 17.83
N ALA A 193 -8.65 -8.71 17.35
CA ALA A 193 -8.66 -7.41 18.02
C ALA A 193 -10.09 -6.87 18.22
N TYR A 194 -10.94 -6.96 17.19
CA TYR A 194 -12.36 -6.58 17.30
C TYR A 194 -13.11 -7.41 18.33
N MET A 195 -12.89 -8.74 18.36
CA MET A 195 -13.52 -9.61 19.34
C MET A 195 -13.10 -9.27 20.77
N GLN A 196 -11.82 -8.97 21.00
CA GLN A 196 -11.34 -8.51 22.31
C GLN A 196 -11.99 -7.19 22.73
N LEU A 197 -12.05 -6.22 21.82
CA LEU A 197 -12.70 -4.94 22.09
C LEU A 197 -14.20 -5.10 22.39
N ARG A 198 -14.88 -5.97 21.63
CA ARG A 198 -16.30 -6.30 21.85
C ARG A 198 -16.50 -6.97 23.21
N LEU A 199 -15.67 -7.94 23.58
CA LEU A 199 -15.74 -8.60 24.89
C LEU A 199 -15.55 -7.59 26.04
N ALA A 200 -14.54 -6.73 25.95
CA ALA A 200 -14.31 -5.67 26.93
C ALA A 200 -15.52 -4.72 27.03
N SER A 201 -16.08 -4.31 25.89
CA SER A 201 -17.26 -3.44 25.83
C SER A 201 -18.48 -4.09 26.50
N VAL A 202 -18.75 -5.36 26.19
CA VAL A 202 -19.86 -6.12 26.80
C VAL A 202 -19.66 -6.31 28.30
N LEU A 203 -18.42 -6.54 28.75
CA LEU A 203 -18.10 -6.66 30.17
C LEU A 203 -18.33 -5.34 30.92
N ILE A 204 -17.89 -4.22 30.36
CA ILE A 204 -18.13 -2.88 30.92
C ILE A 204 -19.64 -2.60 30.95
N GLN A 205 -20.35 -2.82 29.84
CA GLN A 205 -21.79 -2.58 29.75
C GLN A 205 -22.58 -3.43 30.75
N SER A 206 -22.26 -4.72 30.87
CA SER A 206 -22.93 -5.62 31.82
C SER A 206 -22.62 -5.23 33.28
N SER A 207 -21.40 -4.80 33.57
CA SER A 207 -21.01 -4.29 34.88
C SER A 207 -21.75 -3.01 35.26
N ILE A 208 -21.85 -2.04 34.34
CA ILE A 208 -22.58 -0.77 34.56
C ILE A 208 -24.08 -1.05 34.74
N ARG A 209 -24.68 -1.89 33.87
CA ARG A 209 -26.09 -2.29 34.01
C ARG A 209 -26.34 -2.97 35.35
N GLY A 210 -25.46 -3.89 35.75
CA GLY A 210 -25.53 -4.57 37.04
C GLY A 210 -25.41 -3.61 38.22
N PHE A 211 -24.44 -2.69 38.19
CA PHE A 211 -24.26 -1.65 39.21
C PHE A 211 -25.49 -0.74 39.34
N SER A 212 -26.02 -0.25 38.21
CA SER A 212 -27.22 0.61 38.18
C SER A 212 -28.43 -0.10 38.80
N THR A 213 -28.68 -1.36 38.44
CA THR A 213 -29.77 -2.16 39.01
C THR A 213 -29.58 -2.40 40.51
N ARG A 214 -28.36 -2.74 40.96
CA ARG A 214 -28.07 -2.90 42.40
C ARG A 214 -28.28 -1.60 43.17
N ARG A 215 -27.86 -0.46 42.63
CA ARG A 215 -28.07 0.86 43.25
C ARG A 215 -29.56 1.19 43.35
N LYS A 216 -30.35 0.94 42.29
CA LYS A 216 -31.82 1.10 42.32
C LYS A 216 -32.46 0.19 43.37
N PHE A 217 -31.98 -1.05 43.51
CA PHE A 217 -32.48 -1.98 44.53
C PHE A 217 -32.15 -1.50 45.95
N LEU A 218 -30.94 -0.99 46.19
CA LEU A 218 -30.55 -0.42 47.48
C LEU A 218 -31.44 0.77 47.86
N TYR A 219 -31.67 1.72 46.94
CA TYR A 219 -32.61 2.82 47.19
C TYR A 219 -34.02 2.32 47.52
N ARG A 220 -34.55 1.35 46.76
CA ARG A 220 -35.86 0.75 47.09
C ARG A 220 -35.88 0.07 48.47
N LYS A 221 -34.76 -0.54 48.88
CA LYS A 221 -34.63 -1.15 50.22
C LYS A 221 -34.60 -0.08 51.31
N GLU A 222 -33.87 1.01 51.09
CA GLU A 222 -33.81 2.17 51.97
C GLU A 222 -35.18 2.85 52.08
N ASP A 223 -35.88 3.10 50.97
CA ASP A 223 -37.23 3.66 50.94
C ASP A 223 -38.23 2.77 51.67
N ARG A 224 -38.15 1.44 51.50
CA ARG A 224 -38.99 0.49 52.22
C ARG A 224 -38.71 0.52 53.73
N ALA A 225 -37.43 0.59 54.11
CA ALA A 225 -37.05 0.72 55.52
C ALA A 225 -37.54 2.05 56.12
N ALA A 226 -37.37 3.17 55.40
CA ALA A 226 -37.88 4.47 55.78
C ALA A 226 -39.40 4.47 55.92
N THR A 227 -40.12 3.86 54.96
CA THR A 227 -41.58 3.71 55.02
C THR A 227 -42.00 2.89 56.23
N LEU A 228 -41.29 1.80 56.55
CA LEU A 228 -41.58 0.97 57.73
C LEU A 228 -41.36 1.76 59.04
N ILE A 229 -40.25 2.50 59.14
CA ILE A 229 -39.95 3.35 60.30
C ILE A 229 -41.02 4.45 60.44
N GLN A 230 -41.35 5.15 59.36
CA GLN A 230 -42.38 6.17 59.34
C GLN A 230 -43.75 5.60 59.73
N ALA A 231 -44.13 4.44 59.20
CA ALA A 231 -45.38 3.76 59.54
C ALA A 231 -45.42 3.36 61.03
N ARG A 232 -44.33 2.78 61.55
CA ARG A 232 -44.20 2.43 62.98
C ARG A 232 -44.29 3.66 63.88
N TRP A 233 -43.63 4.76 63.50
CA TRP A 233 -43.67 6.00 64.26
C TRP A 233 -45.06 6.66 64.22
N ARG A 234 -45.71 6.73 63.04
CA ARG A 234 -47.09 7.23 62.89
C ARG A 234 -48.06 6.41 63.75
N MET A 235 -47.94 5.08 63.70
CA MET A 235 -48.72 4.17 64.55
C MET A 235 -48.45 4.44 66.04
N PHE A 236 -47.19 4.55 66.45
CA PHE A 236 -46.82 4.83 67.84
C PHE A 236 -47.41 6.16 68.33
N LYS A 237 -47.31 7.22 67.53
CA LYS A 237 -47.88 8.55 67.85
C LYS A 237 -49.38 8.46 68.12
N ILE A 238 -50.14 7.84 67.21
CA ILE A 238 -51.59 7.67 67.38
C ILE A 238 -51.92 6.77 68.58
N ARG A 239 -51.20 5.66 68.76
CA ARG A 239 -51.40 4.74 69.89
C ARG A 239 -51.15 5.42 71.23
N THR A 240 -50.13 6.27 71.33
CA THR A 240 -49.82 7.03 72.55
C THR A 240 -50.91 8.07 72.84
N ILE A 241 -51.39 8.80 71.84
CA ILE A 241 -52.52 9.73 72.01
C ILE A 241 -53.77 8.98 72.46
N TYR A 242 -54.08 7.85 71.83
CA TYR A 242 -55.23 7.02 72.19
C TYR A 242 -55.12 6.48 73.62
N ARG A 243 -53.96 5.93 74.01
CA ARG A 243 -53.72 5.45 75.38
C ARG A 243 -53.86 6.57 76.41
N ASN A 244 -53.29 7.75 76.15
CA ASN A 244 -53.44 8.90 77.04
C ASN A 244 -54.91 9.34 77.17
N ARG A 245 -55.68 9.35 76.08
CA ARG A 245 -57.12 9.62 76.12
C ARG A 245 -57.86 8.55 76.91
N GLN A 246 -57.56 7.27 76.68
CA GLN A 246 -58.15 6.15 77.40
C GLN A 246 -57.86 6.24 78.90
N SER A 247 -56.62 6.51 79.32
CA SER A 247 -56.25 6.72 80.73
C SER A 247 -57.01 7.90 81.35
N LYS A 248 -57.15 9.03 80.63
CA LYS A 248 -57.94 10.17 81.10
C LYS A 248 -59.43 9.82 81.25
N ILE A 249 -60.01 9.09 80.28
CA ILE A 249 -61.40 8.62 80.35
C ILE A 249 -61.58 7.69 81.54
N ILE A 250 -60.68 6.71 81.74
CA ILE A 250 -60.72 5.80 82.88
C ILE A 250 -60.63 6.58 84.19
N ALA A 251 -59.74 7.58 84.29
CA ALA A 251 -59.64 8.43 85.48
C ALA A 251 -60.95 9.19 85.77
N ILE A 252 -61.59 9.76 84.75
CA ILE A 252 -62.90 10.41 84.87
C ILE A 252 -63.97 9.41 85.30
N GLN A 253 -64.00 8.22 84.68
CA GLN A 253 -64.94 7.16 85.05
C GLN A 253 -64.74 6.71 86.50
N CYS A 254 -63.49 6.57 86.96
CA CYS A 254 -63.17 6.23 88.35
C CYS A 254 -63.62 7.33 89.31
N LEU A 255 -63.39 8.60 89.00
CA LEU A 255 -63.88 9.74 89.80
C LEU A 255 -65.41 9.78 89.84
N TRP A 256 -66.08 9.48 88.73
CA TRP A 256 -67.54 9.41 88.68
C TRP A 256 -68.09 8.25 89.52
N ARG A 257 -67.51 7.04 89.39
CA ARG A 257 -67.83 5.88 90.24
C ARG A 257 -67.61 6.22 91.71
N GLN A 258 -66.51 6.89 92.07
CA GLN A 258 -66.24 7.35 93.43
C GLN A 258 -67.28 8.37 93.91
N LYS A 259 -67.69 9.32 93.06
CA LYS A 259 -68.74 10.30 93.38
C LYS A 259 -70.09 9.64 93.64
N LEU A 260 -70.47 8.67 92.81
CA LEU A 260 -71.68 7.87 93.01
C LEU A 260 -71.62 7.09 94.32
N ALA A 261 -70.52 6.37 94.60
CA ALA A 261 -70.33 5.66 95.85
C ALA A 261 -70.36 6.60 97.08
N LYS A 262 -69.76 7.80 96.99
CA LYS A 262 -69.83 8.82 98.04
C LYS A 262 -71.25 9.36 98.25
N ARG A 263 -72.04 9.54 97.17
CA ARG A 263 -73.46 9.94 97.28
C ARG A 263 -74.27 8.85 97.95
N GLU A 264 -74.07 7.61 97.55
CA GLU A 264 -74.75 6.45 98.13
C GLU A 264 -74.42 6.28 99.61
N LEU A 265 -73.14 6.43 99.99
CA LEU A 265 -72.73 6.43 101.40
C LEU A 265 -73.40 7.56 102.20
N ARG A 266 -73.53 8.77 101.62
CA ARG A 266 -74.23 9.88 102.28
C ARG A 266 -75.72 9.59 102.45
N ARG A 267 -76.37 8.96 101.46
CA ARG A 267 -77.77 8.51 101.53
C ARG A 267 -77.97 7.51 102.65
N LEU A 268 -77.17 6.43 102.65
CA LEU A 268 -77.19 5.40 103.70
C LEU A 268 -76.89 5.98 105.09
N LYS A 269 -75.99 6.95 105.21
CA LYS A 269 -75.75 7.67 106.48
C LYS A 269 -76.95 8.49 106.93
N LYS A 270 -77.66 9.16 106.03
CA LYS A 270 -78.91 9.88 106.36
C LYS A 270 -79.99 8.91 106.82
N GLU A 271 -80.21 7.83 106.07
CA GLU A 271 -81.17 6.77 106.44
C GLU A 271 -80.82 6.16 107.81
N ALA A 272 -79.54 5.89 108.09
CA ALA A 272 -79.09 5.39 109.39
C ALA A 272 -79.27 6.42 110.53
N ASN A 273 -79.01 7.70 110.27
CA ASN A 273 -79.24 8.77 111.25
C ASN A 273 -80.73 8.98 111.52
N GLU A 274 -81.58 8.94 110.49
CA GLU A 274 -83.05 8.99 110.62
C GLU A 274 -83.58 7.76 111.36
N ALA A 275 -83.08 6.56 111.06
CA ALA A 275 -83.38 5.35 111.81
C ALA A 275 -82.92 5.45 113.28
N GLY A 276 -81.77 6.08 113.53
CA GLY A 276 -81.28 6.39 114.89
C GLY A 276 -82.18 7.38 115.62
N ALA A 277 -82.62 8.45 114.94
CA ALA A 277 -83.57 9.43 115.48
C ALA A 277 -84.94 8.81 115.77
N LEU A 278 -85.43 7.94 114.87
CA LEU A 278 -86.64 7.14 115.06
C LEU A 278 -86.51 6.18 116.25
N ARG A 279 -85.35 5.55 116.43
CA ARG A 279 -85.08 4.66 117.57
C ARG A 279 -85.05 5.43 118.90
N LEU A 280 -84.46 6.63 118.91
CA LEU A 280 -84.48 7.53 120.07
C LEU A 280 -85.90 8.02 120.38
N ALA A 281 -86.68 8.39 119.34
CA ALA A 281 -88.08 8.77 119.50
C ALA A 281 -88.94 7.60 120.01
N LYS A 282 -88.72 6.38 119.49
CA LYS A 282 -89.34 5.15 119.97
C LYS A 282 -89.03 4.90 121.45
N SER A 283 -87.75 4.98 121.84
CA SER A 283 -87.34 4.80 123.24
C SER A 283 -87.91 5.89 124.16
N LYS A 284 -88.05 7.12 123.67
CA LYS A 284 -88.69 8.22 124.42
C LYS A 284 -90.20 7.98 124.59
N LEU A 285 -90.87 7.49 123.55
CA LEU A 285 -92.28 7.08 123.59
C LEU A 285 -92.48 5.87 124.51
N GLU A 286 -91.59 4.87 124.47
CA GLU A 286 -91.59 3.72 125.38
C GLU A 286 -91.46 4.18 126.84
N LYS A 287 -90.54 5.10 127.15
CA LYS A 287 -90.44 5.72 128.48
C LYS A 287 -91.69 6.50 128.88
N GLN A 288 -92.31 7.24 127.96
CA GLN A 288 -93.57 7.93 128.24
C GLN A 288 -94.72 6.94 128.48
N LEU A 289 -94.71 5.80 127.78
CA LEU A 289 -95.68 4.73 127.96
C LEU A 289 -95.48 3.99 129.29
N GLU A 290 -94.23 3.76 129.71
CA GLU A 290 -93.88 3.26 131.05
C GLU A 290 -94.34 4.23 132.15
N ASP A 291 -94.08 5.54 132.01
CA ASP A 291 -94.51 6.55 132.99
C ASP A 291 -96.05 6.65 133.06
N LEU A 292 -96.73 6.61 131.89
CA LEU A 292 -98.20 6.58 131.82
C LEU A 292 -98.79 5.29 132.39
N THR A 293 -98.18 4.12 132.14
CA THR A 293 -98.62 2.85 132.72
C THR A 293 -98.38 2.78 134.22
N TRP A 294 -97.31 3.42 134.73
CA TRP A 294 -97.06 3.56 136.16
C TRP A 294 -98.10 4.48 136.83
N ARG A 295 -98.42 5.63 136.21
CA ARG A 295 -99.53 6.52 136.68
C ARG A 295 -100.87 5.80 136.68
N LEU A 296 -101.16 5.02 135.65
CA LEU A 296 -102.40 4.24 135.55
C LEU A 296 -102.46 3.12 136.59
N HIS A 297 -101.33 2.49 136.95
CA HIS A 297 -101.28 1.49 138.03
C HIS A 297 -101.47 2.12 139.42
N LEU A 298 -100.90 3.31 139.65
CA LEU A 298 -101.10 4.06 140.90
C LEU A 298 -102.57 4.48 141.04
N GLU A 299 -103.18 5.00 139.97
CA GLU A 299 -104.59 5.37 139.94
C GLU A 299 -105.51 4.16 140.15
N LYS A 300 -105.20 3.01 139.54
CA LYS A 300 -105.92 1.74 139.79
C LYS A 300 -105.82 1.30 141.26
N LYS A 301 -104.66 1.44 141.91
CA LYS A 301 -104.48 1.10 143.34
C LYS A 301 -105.34 1.98 144.26
N ILE A 302 -105.48 3.26 143.92
CA ILE A 302 -106.34 4.21 144.65
C ILE A 302 -107.83 3.91 144.41
N ARG A 303 -108.21 3.40 143.22
CA ARG A 303 -109.60 3.02 142.94
C ARG A 303 -110.02 1.73 143.66
N VAL A 304 -109.15 0.73 143.79
CA VAL A 304 -109.45 -0.53 144.50
C VAL A 304 -109.71 -0.30 146.00
N SER A 305 -108.91 0.53 146.68
CA SER A 305 -109.18 0.84 148.10
C SER A 305 -110.45 1.67 148.30
N ASN A 306 -110.81 2.50 147.31
CA ASN A 306 -112.08 3.23 147.28
C ASN A 306 -113.27 2.31 146.94
N GLU A 307 -113.08 1.24 146.19
CA GLU A 307 -114.13 0.26 145.84
C GLU A 307 -114.45 -0.69 147.02
N GLU A 308 -113.46 -1.05 147.84
CA GLU A 308 -113.68 -1.83 149.07
C GLU A 308 -114.42 -1.03 150.16
N ALA A 309 -114.17 0.28 150.26
CA ALA A 309 -114.93 1.18 151.15
C ALA A 309 -116.39 1.40 150.66
N LYS A 310 -116.61 1.39 149.34
CA LYS A 310 -117.94 1.57 148.73
C LYS A 310 -118.81 0.32 148.79
N LEU A 311 -118.24 -0.90 148.84
CA LEU A 311 -119.03 -2.15 148.93
C LEU A 311 -119.82 -2.29 150.24
N VAL A 312 -119.40 -1.64 151.33
CA VAL A 312 -120.15 -1.58 152.60
C VAL A 312 -121.30 -0.56 152.55
N GLU A 313 -121.19 0.46 151.70
CA GLU A 313 -122.17 1.55 151.55
C GLU A 313 -123.21 1.25 150.45
N ILE A 314 -122.84 0.45 149.45
CA ILE A 314 -123.69 0.00 148.33
C ILE A 314 -124.75 -1.04 148.77
N SER A 315 -124.54 -1.80 149.85
CA SER A 315 -125.63 -2.64 150.42
C SER A 315 -126.74 -1.82 151.08
N LYS A 316 -126.45 -0.57 151.50
CA LYS A 316 -127.43 0.38 152.03
C LYS A 316 -128.13 1.18 150.93
N LEU A 317 -127.45 1.46 149.82
CA LEU A 317 -128.00 2.24 148.70
C LEU A 317 -128.72 1.39 147.63
N GLN A 318 -128.58 0.05 147.69
CA GLN A 318 -129.42 -0.92 146.97
C GLN A 318 -130.92 -0.85 147.31
N LYS A 319 -131.32 -0.09 148.34
CA LYS A 319 -132.73 0.15 148.66
C LYS A 319 -133.31 1.46 148.11
N THR A 320 -132.50 2.34 147.50
CA THR A 320 -132.93 3.73 147.25
C THR A 320 -132.85 4.20 145.80
N VAL A 321 -132.13 3.53 144.90
CA VAL A 321 -131.90 4.03 143.51
C VAL A 321 -132.59 3.19 142.43
N GLU A 322 -133.47 2.26 142.84
CA GLU A 322 -134.61 1.80 142.04
C GLU A 322 -135.60 2.94 141.69
N SER A 323 -135.36 4.17 142.19
CA SER A 323 -136.31 5.27 142.03
C SER A 323 -136.06 6.24 140.88
N LEU A 324 -134.86 6.43 140.30
CA LEU A 324 -134.68 7.46 139.24
C LEU A 324 -133.60 7.09 138.21
N THR A 325 -133.95 6.06 137.47
CA THR A 325 -133.50 5.77 136.10
C THR A 325 -133.65 6.96 135.14
N LEU A 326 -132.80 6.93 134.11
CA LEU A 326 -132.97 7.57 132.81
C LEU A 326 -132.88 9.10 132.79
N GLU A 327 -131.73 9.61 132.37
CA GLU A 327 -131.59 10.16 131.01
C GLU A 327 -130.17 10.68 130.80
N LEU A 328 -129.81 10.76 129.51
CA LEU A 328 -128.92 11.77 128.96
C LEU A 328 -127.43 11.39 128.75
N GLU A 329 -127.17 11.09 127.48
CA GLU A 329 -126.00 11.51 126.70
C GLU A 329 -124.67 10.76 126.94
N ALA A 330 -124.15 9.95 126.02
CA ALA A 330 -124.27 9.88 124.55
C ALA A 330 -123.94 11.20 123.80
N ALA A 331 -122.69 11.65 123.93
CA ALA A 331 -122.01 12.57 123.01
C ALA A 331 -121.36 11.75 121.85
N LYS A 332 -121.62 11.99 120.55
CA LYS A 332 -121.28 13.17 119.70
C LYS A 332 -119.75 13.41 119.63
N LEU A 333 -119.03 13.70 118.53
CA LEU A 333 -119.21 13.75 117.06
C LEU A 333 -117.83 14.18 116.45
N ALA A 334 -117.52 13.72 115.23
CA ALA A 334 -116.46 13.98 114.22
C ALA A 334 -115.54 15.23 114.17
N THR A 335 -114.39 15.10 113.45
CA THR A 335 -113.85 15.87 112.27
C THR A 335 -112.29 15.92 112.22
N LEU A 336 -111.50 16.08 111.13
CA LEU A 336 -111.58 15.99 109.64
C LEU A 336 -110.19 16.36 108.96
N ASN A 337 -109.85 15.72 107.81
CA ASN A 337 -109.07 16.12 106.58
C ASN A 337 -107.57 16.50 106.49
N GLU A 338 -106.95 15.96 105.41
CA GLU A 338 -105.69 16.30 104.71
C GLU A 338 -105.90 17.31 103.55
N PHE A 339 -104.89 18.18 103.28
CA PHE A 339 -104.87 19.14 102.16
C PHE A 339 -103.45 19.35 101.56
N ASN A 340 -103.29 18.95 100.29
CA ASN A 340 -102.57 19.57 99.15
C ASN A 340 -101.04 19.59 98.98
N LYS A 341 -100.58 19.14 97.78
CA LYS A 341 -100.14 20.04 96.66
C LYS A 341 -99.72 19.32 95.35
N ASN A 342 -100.49 19.59 94.29
CA ASN A 342 -100.15 19.91 92.89
C ASN A 342 -98.99 19.20 92.14
N MET A 343 -99.40 18.41 91.14
CA MET A 343 -98.65 18.00 89.95
C MET A 343 -98.79 19.07 88.84
N VAL A 344 -97.68 19.68 88.47
CA VAL A 344 -97.58 20.72 87.44
C VAL A 344 -97.42 20.10 86.05
N LEU A 345 -98.46 20.22 85.23
CA LEU A 345 -98.37 20.35 83.78
C LEU A 345 -98.05 21.82 83.47
N GLU A 346 -96.78 22.12 83.20
CA GLU A 346 -96.30 23.19 82.31
C GLU A 346 -94.79 23.39 82.52
N ARG A 347 -93.99 22.62 81.76
CA ARG A 347 -92.83 23.16 81.04
C ARG A 347 -92.34 22.14 80.02
N GLN A 348 -93.21 21.93 79.06
CA GLN A 348 -92.95 21.28 77.80
C GLN A 348 -92.49 22.37 76.81
N LEU A 349 -91.27 22.90 76.98
CA LEU A 349 -90.54 23.67 75.97
C LEU A 349 -89.10 23.93 76.41
N GLU A 350 -88.22 22.93 76.28
CA GLU A 350 -86.75 23.14 76.12
C GLU A 350 -85.96 21.83 75.88
N LEU A 351 -86.51 20.85 75.16
CA LEU A 351 -85.79 19.62 74.78
C LEU A 351 -85.96 19.30 73.29
N SER A 352 -85.76 20.30 72.41
CA SER A 352 -85.58 20.06 70.97
C SER A 352 -84.38 20.84 70.37
N ALA A 353 -83.45 21.32 71.20
CA ALA A 353 -82.31 22.14 70.75
C ALA A 353 -80.93 21.51 70.98
N LYS A 354 -80.82 20.20 71.27
CA LYS A 354 -79.52 19.54 71.49
C LYS A 354 -79.22 18.29 70.65
N GLU A 355 -80.07 17.92 69.70
CA GLU A 355 -79.81 16.78 68.80
C GLU A 355 -79.46 17.18 67.35
N LYS A 356 -79.40 18.48 67.03
CA LYS A 356 -79.05 18.97 65.68
C LYS A 356 -77.55 19.23 65.44
N SER A 357 -76.72 19.39 66.47
CA SER A 357 -75.28 19.69 66.32
C SER A 357 -74.35 18.45 66.35
N ALA A 358 -74.93 17.25 66.42
CA ALA A 358 -74.18 16.00 66.37
C ALA A 358 -74.14 15.37 64.96
N LEU A 359 -75.14 15.66 64.11
CA LEU A 359 -75.23 15.07 62.76
C LEU A 359 -74.46 15.85 61.67
N GLU A 360 -74.10 17.12 61.86
CA GLU A 360 -73.37 17.92 60.86
C GLU A 360 -71.87 17.57 60.75
N ARG A 361 -71.26 16.98 61.78
CA ARG A 361 -69.84 16.57 61.74
C ARG A 361 -69.60 15.25 61.00
N ASP A 362 -70.60 14.38 60.91
CA ASP A 362 -70.47 13.08 60.26
C ASP A 362 -70.72 13.16 58.73
N VAL A 363 -71.44 14.19 58.25
CA VAL A 363 -71.68 14.42 56.82
C VAL A 363 -70.43 14.97 56.10
N VAL A 364 -69.61 15.79 56.75
CA VAL A 364 -68.37 16.35 56.16
C VAL A 364 -67.29 15.28 55.99
N SER A 365 -67.14 14.36 56.96
CA SER A 365 -66.17 13.25 56.86
C SER A 365 -66.54 12.24 55.77
N LEU A 366 -67.83 12.09 55.44
CA LEU A 366 -68.29 11.21 54.37
C LEU A 366 -68.11 11.83 52.97
N THR A 367 -68.14 13.17 52.84
CA THR A 367 -67.87 13.85 51.56
C THR A 367 -66.37 13.85 51.19
N GLU A 368 -65.46 13.95 52.16
CA GLU A 368 -64.01 13.88 51.91
C GLU A 368 -63.57 12.47 51.48
N LEU A 369 -64.11 11.41 52.12
CA LEU A 369 -63.85 10.02 51.74
C LEU A 369 -64.43 9.63 50.36
N ARG A 370 -65.49 10.32 49.91
CA ARG A 370 -66.09 10.12 48.58
C ARG A 370 -65.24 10.76 47.48
N ASN A 371 -64.63 11.91 47.76
CA ASN A 371 -63.73 12.61 46.84
C ASN A 371 -62.38 11.89 46.69
N GLU A 372 -61.80 11.37 47.79
CA GLU A 372 -60.60 10.51 47.71
C GLU A 372 -60.87 9.19 46.95
N ASN A 373 -62.05 8.58 47.15
CA ASN A 373 -62.44 7.41 46.37
C ASN A 373 -62.59 7.73 44.87
N ALA A 374 -63.09 8.90 44.49
CA ALA A 374 -63.20 9.31 43.09
C ALA A 374 -61.81 9.53 42.44
N LEU A 375 -60.87 10.16 43.16
CA LEU A 375 -59.49 10.35 42.71
C LEU A 375 -58.74 9.02 42.56
N LEU A 376 -58.86 8.11 43.53
CA LEU A 376 -58.26 6.78 43.44
C LEU A 376 -58.85 5.96 42.29
N LYS A 377 -60.15 6.08 42.01
CA LYS A 377 -60.80 5.42 40.86
C LYS A 377 -60.30 5.97 39.52
N SER A 378 -60.09 7.28 39.41
CA SER A 378 -59.50 7.90 38.21
C SER A 378 -58.04 7.47 37.98
N SER A 379 -57.25 7.36 39.06
CA SER A 379 -55.88 6.86 38.98
C SER A 379 -55.82 5.38 38.63
N LEU A 380 -56.77 4.57 39.10
CA LEU A 380 -56.85 3.15 38.77
C LEU A 380 -57.21 2.94 37.29
N ASN A 381 -58.16 3.73 36.76
CA ASN A 381 -58.55 3.67 35.36
C ASN A 381 -57.40 4.11 34.43
N ALA A 382 -56.66 5.18 34.78
CA ALA A 382 -55.50 5.62 34.01
C ALA A 382 -54.35 4.59 34.02
N LEU A 383 -54.22 3.81 35.10
CA LEU A 383 -53.23 2.75 35.20
C LEU A 383 -53.66 1.48 34.45
N ALA A 384 -54.97 1.20 34.39
CA ALA A 384 -55.54 0.13 33.59
C ALA A 384 -55.39 0.39 32.08
N GLU A 385 -55.63 1.63 31.61
CA GLU A 385 -55.39 2.01 30.20
C GLU A 385 -53.91 1.88 29.82
N LYS A 386 -52.99 2.30 30.69
CA LYS A 386 -51.54 2.12 30.44
C LYS A 386 -51.13 0.65 30.38
N ASN A 387 -51.71 -0.21 31.23
CA ASN A 387 -51.43 -1.64 31.17
C ASN A 387 -51.98 -2.27 29.88
N SER A 388 -53.17 -1.88 29.44
CA SER A 388 -53.73 -2.35 28.15
C SER A 388 -52.88 -1.90 26.96
N MET A 389 -52.40 -0.66 26.95
CA MET A 389 -51.49 -0.15 25.92
C MET A 389 -50.16 -0.93 25.87
N LEU A 390 -49.57 -1.23 27.04
CA LEU A 390 -48.34 -2.01 27.12
C LEU A 390 -48.56 -3.47 26.67
N GLU A 391 -49.73 -4.06 26.91
CA GLU A 391 -50.06 -5.40 26.42
C GLU A 391 -50.16 -5.46 24.89
N ILE A 392 -50.73 -4.42 24.26
CA ILE A 392 -50.80 -4.29 22.79
C ILE A 392 -49.39 -4.14 22.19
N GLU A 393 -48.54 -3.31 22.80
CA GLU A 393 -47.17 -3.09 22.34
C GLU A 393 -46.29 -4.35 22.50
N LEU A 394 -46.53 -5.13 23.57
CA LEU A 394 -45.88 -6.43 23.79
C LEU A 394 -46.37 -7.48 22.77
N ALA A 395 -47.64 -7.42 22.35
CA ALA A 395 -48.17 -8.29 21.30
C ALA A 395 -47.56 -7.97 19.92
N GLN A 396 -47.47 -6.69 19.55
CA GLN A 396 -46.86 -6.25 18.28
C GLN A 396 -45.36 -6.62 18.21
N THR A 397 -44.61 -6.38 19.27
CA THR A 397 -43.17 -6.73 19.30
C THR A 397 -42.93 -8.24 19.23
N LYS A 398 -43.84 -9.07 19.72
CA LYS A 398 -43.79 -10.53 19.54
C LYS A 398 -44.06 -10.95 18.10
N GLU A 399 -45.01 -10.30 17.42
CA GLU A 399 -45.33 -10.56 16.02
C GLU A 399 -44.17 -10.17 15.09
N ASP A 400 -43.55 -9.01 15.34
CA ASP A 400 -42.37 -8.55 14.61
C ASP A 400 -41.16 -9.50 14.80
N ALA A 401 -40.92 -9.95 16.03
CA ALA A 401 -39.87 -10.91 16.33
C ALA A 401 -40.10 -12.26 15.62
N SER A 402 -41.35 -12.74 15.59
CA SER A 402 -41.79 -13.92 14.83
C SER A 402 -41.50 -13.78 13.33
N SER A 403 -41.85 -12.63 12.74
CA SER A 403 -41.60 -12.36 11.31
C SER A 403 -40.11 -12.34 10.97
N THR A 404 -39.28 -11.88 11.91
CA THR A 404 -37.82 -11.79 11.76
C THR A 404 -37.17 -13.19 11.83
N ILE A 405 -37.67 -14.05 12.72
CA ILE A 405 -37.24 -15.46 12.83
C ILE A 405 -37.60 -16.23 11.56
N ALA A 406 -38.81 -16.02 11.00
CA ALA A 406 -39.22 -16.66 9.74
C ALA A 406 -38.32 -16.26 8.56
N LYS A 407 -37.93 -14.97 8.48
CA LYS A 407 -36.98 -14.49 7.46
C LYS A 407 -35.59 -15.11 7.63
N LEU A 408 -35.11 -15.28 8.86
CA LEU A 408 -33.82 -15.93 9.13
C LEU A 408 -33.83 -17.41 8.73
N GLN A 409 -34.91 -18.14 9.00
CA GLN A 409 -35.05 -19.54 8.58
C GLN A 409 -35.09 -19.69 7.04
N GLN A 410 -35.67 -18.73 6.32
CA GLN A 410 -35.68 -18.71 4.85
C GLN A 410 -34.26 -18.49 4.28
N VAL A 411 -33.47 -17.62 4.91
CA VAL A 411 -32.06 -17.39 4.54
C VAL A 411 -31.21 -18.62 4.82
N GLU A 412 -31.43 -19.29 5.97
CA GLU A 412 -30.71 -20.51 6.33
C GLU A 412 -30.98 -21.64 5.33
N LYS A 413 -32.24 -21.85 4.92
CA LYS A 413 -32.59 -22.81 3.85
C LYS A 413 -31.91 -22.49 2.53
N SER A 414 -31.86 -21.20 2.16
CA SER A 414 -31.19 -20.76 0.93
C SER A 414 -29.68 -21.00 0.98
N CYS A 415 -29.06 -20.80 2.15
CA CYS A 415 -27.63 -21.03 2.35
C CYS A 415 -27.28 -22.53 2.29
N LEU A 416 -28.12 -23.39 2.87
CA LEU A 416 -27.98 -24.85 2.76
C LEU A 416 -28.13 -25.34 1.31
N GLN A 417 -29.08 -24.78 0.56
CA GLN A 417 -29.29 -25.13 -0.84
C GLN A 417 -28.11 -24.71 -1.72
N LEU A 418 -27.55 -23.51 -1.50
CA LEU A 418 -26.30 -23.07 -2.14
C LEU A 418 -25.12 -23.96 -1.78
N GLN A 419 -25.02 -24.41 -0.53
CA GLN A 419 -23.95 -25.32 -0.09
C GLN A 419 -24.04 -26.70 -0.76
N MET A 420 -25.25 -27.22 -0.97
CA MET A 420 -25.46 -28.46 -1.73
C MET A 420 -25.13 -28.29 -3.22
N SER A 421 -25.46 -27.15 -3.83
CA SER A 421 -25.07 -26.85 -5.22
C SER A 421 -23.55 -26.70 -5.37
N LEU A 422 -22.87 -26.10 -4.40
CA LEU A 422 -21.40 -26.01 -4.38
C LEU A 422 -20.76 -27.39 -4.32
N ARG A 423 -21.22 -28.28 -3.42
CA ARG A 423 -20.74 -29.67 -3.36
C ARG A 423 -20.96 -30.42 -4.68
N SER A 424 -22.12 -30.22 -5.33
CA SER A 424 -22.39 -30.84 -6.63
C SER A 424 -21.47 -30.32 -7.74
N MET A 425 -21.10 -29.04 -7.71
CA MET A 425 -20.16 -28.47 -8.67
C MET A 425 -18.72 -28.90 -8.39
N GLU A 426 -18.33 -29.03 -7.13
CA GLU A 426 -17.04 -29.59 -6.70
C GLU A 426 -16.89 -31.05 -7.17
N GLU A 427 -17.95 -31.86 -7.03
CA GLU A 427 -17.97 -33.25 -7.49
C GLU A 427 -17.90 -33.34 -9.03
N LYS A 428 -18.56 -32.44 -9.76
CA LYS A 428 -18.44 -32.33 -11.23
C LYS A 428 -17.04 -31.92 -11.67
N LEU A 429 -16.39 -31.00 -10.96
CA LEU A 429 -15.01 -30.61 -11.24
C LEU A 429 -14.04 -31.76 -10.96
N SER A 430 -14.21 -32.49 -9.86
CA SER A 430 -13.41 -33.67 -9.55
C SER A 430 -13.57 -34.77 -10.62
N ASN A 431 -14.77 -34.96 -11.16
CA ASN A 431 -15.01 -35.91 -12.23
C ASN A 431 -14.35 -35.48 -13.56
N LEU A 432 -14.41 -34.19 -13.91
CA LEU A 432 -13.73 -33.63 -15.09
C LEU A 432 -12.21 -33.65 -14.96
N GLU A 433 -11.68 -33.49 -13.74
CA GLU A 433 -10.25 -33.62 -13.45
C GLU A 433 -9.80 -35.08 -13.56
N ALA A 434 -10.59 -36.04 -13.08
CA ALA A 434 -10.32 -37.47 -13.27
C ALA A 434 -10.36 -37.87 -14.75
N GLU A 435 -11.29 -37.34 -15.53
CA GLU A 435 -11.40 -37.57 -16.98
C GLU A 435 -10.19 -36.97 -17.75
N ASN A 436 -9.75 -35.77 -17.37
CA ASN A 436 -8.49 -35.18 -17.88
C ASN A 436 -7.27 -36.03 -17.52
N HIS A 437 -7.25 -36.63 -16.33
CA HIS A 437 -6.15 -37.48 -15.88
C HIS A 437 -6.08 -38.80 -16.68
N ILE A 438 -7.24 -39.38 -17.02
CA ILE A 438 -7.34 -40.59 -17.86
C ILE A 438 -6.90 -40.30 -19.30
N LEU A 439 -7.27 -39.14 -19.87
CA LEU A 439 -6.83 -38.72 -21.20
C LEU A 439 -5.30 -38.51 -21.28
N ARG A 440 -4.69 -38.02 -20.19
CA ARG A 440 -3.23 -37.88 -20.07
C ARG A 440 -2.49 -39.21 -19.84
N GLN A 441 -3.10 -40.18 -19.17
CA GLN A 441 -2.53 -41.53 -19.04
C GLN A 441 -2.61 -42.33 -20.36
N LYS A 442 -3.67 -42.15 -21.16
CA LYS A 442 -3.80 -42.77 -22.49
C LYS A 442 -2.77 -42.28 -23.51
N THR A 443 -2.08 -41.16 -23.26
CA THR A 443 -1.03 -40.62 -24.14
C THR A 443 0.39 -41.09 -23.80
N LEU A 444 0.60 -41.87 -22.74
CA LEU A 444 1.94 -42.27 -22.25
C LEU A 444 2.33 -43.74 -22.52
N ASN A 445 1.44 -44.57 -23.07
CA ASN A 445 1.76 -45.94 -23.46
C ASN A 445 1.53 -46.16 -24.96
N VAL A 446 2.52 -45.89 -25.82
CA VAL A 446 2.92 -46.71 -26.99
C VAL A 446 4.25 -46.19 -27.55
N SER A 447 5.29 -47.03 -27.51
CA SER A 447 6.39 -47.13 -28.49
C SER A 447 7.19 -48.41 -28.16
N PRO A 448 7.93 -49.10 -29.07
CA PRO A 448 8.23 -48.79 -30.47
C PRO A 448 8.14 -49.99 -31.48
N ARG A 449 8.17 -49.63 -32.79
CA ARG A 449 8.84 -50.29 -33.95
C ARG A 449 7.96 -50.73 -35.14
N SER A 450 8.48 -50.33 -36.32
CA SER A 450 8.57 -51.08 -37.59
C SER A 450 7.67 -50.61 -38.75
N ASN A 451 8.35 -50.06 -39.77
CA ASN A 451 8.26 -50.30 -41.22
C ASN A 451 6.92 -50.45 -41.96
N ARG A 452 6.90 -49.73 -43.11
CA ARG A 452 6.27 -50.00 -44.42
C ARG A 452 4.78 -49.69 -44.62
N ALA A 453 4.60 -48.77 -45.59
CA ALA A 453 3.86 -48.90 -46.85
C ALA A 453 2.37 -49.31 -46.85
N GLY A 454 1.55 -48.36 -47.30
CA GLY A 454 0.63 -48.57 -48.42
C GLY A 454 -0.82 -48.96 -48.10
N PHE A 455 -1.74 -48.39 -48.89
CA PHE A 455 -3.10 -48.88 -49.22
C PHE A 455 -4.16 -48.75 -48.08
N VAL A 456 -5.39 -48.22 -48.21
CA VAL A 456 -6.26 -47.69 -49.29
C VAL A 456 -7.36 -46.80 -48.63
N LYS A 457 -7.87 -45.83 -49.40
CA LYS A 457 -9.26 -45.25 -49.42
C LYS A 457 -10.39 -46.32 -49.35
N PRO A 458 -11.70 -46.02 -49.51
CA PRO A 458 -12.54 -44.80 -49.36
C PRO A 458 -13.79 -45.10 -48.47
N LEU A 459 -14.73 -44.19 -48.15
CA LEU A 459 -16.02 -43.91 -48.85
C LEU A 459 -16.92 -43.27 -47.74
N LEU A 460 -17.33 -41.99 -47.79
CA LEU A 460 -18.44 -41.37 -48.53
C LEU A 460 -19.67 -41.05 -47.64
N ASP A 461 -20.15 -39.80 -47.78
CA ASP A 461 -21.52 -39.27 -47.59
C ASP A 461 -22.17 -39.32 -46.20
N LYS A 462 -23.08 -38.43 -45.78
CA LYS A 462 -23.84 -37.29 -46.34
C LYS A 462 -24.28 -36.49 -45.07
N PHE A 463 -24.34 -35.17 -45.03
CA PHE A 463 -25.44 -34.39 -45.59
C PHE A 463 -25.03 -32.92 -45.75
N SER A 464 -25.33 -32.41 -46.93
CA SER A 464 -25.22 -31.03 -47.37
C SER A 464 -26.26 -30.12 -46.71
N GLY A 465 -25.89 -28.85 -46.57
CA GLY A 465 -26.79 -27.71 -46.38
C GLY A 465 -26.03 -26.44 -46.75
N ALA A 466 -25.88 -26.22 -48.06
CA ALA A 466 -25.17 -25.10 -48.66
C ALA A 466 -25.89 -23.76 -48.44
N LEU A 467 -25.11 -22.67 -48.37
CA LEU A 467 -25.21 -21.57 -49.33
C LEU A 467 -23.87 -20.85 -49.42
N VAL A 468 -23.47 -20.62 -50.66
CA VAL A 468 -22.18 -20.18 -51.18
C VAL A 468 -22.31 -18.72 -51.61
N LEU A 469 -21.24 -17.93 -51.44
CA LEU A 469 -20.49 -17.20 -52.49
C LEU A 469 -19.54 -16.21 -51.76
N SER A 470 -18.22 -16.36 -51.92
CA SER A 470 -17.37 -15.79 -53.00
C SER A 470 -17.12 -14.30 -52.75
N SER A 471 -15.93 -13.72 -52.78
CA SER A 471 -14.69 -14.01 -53.53
C SER A 471 -13.59 -13.05 -53.02
N ALA A 472 -12.33 -13.49 -53.18
CA ALA A 472 -11.13 -12.69 -53.55
C ALA A 472 -10.66 -11.57 -52.58
N ASP A 473 -9.38 -11.29 -52.33
CA ASP A 473 -8.07 -11.69 -52.87
C ASP A 473 -7.04 -11.46 -51.74
N GLN A 474 -6.20 -12.44 -51.41
CA GLN A 474 -4.79 -12.56 -51.79
C GLN A 474 -3.81 -11.39 -51.51
N LYS A 475 -2.88 -11.70 -50.58
CA LYS A 475 -1.44 -11.34 -50.54
C LYS A 475 -1.09 -9.88 -50.19
N SER A 476 0.03 -9.54 -49.56
CA SER A 476 1.10 -10.25 -48.83
C SER A 476 1.96 -9.16 -48.18
N TYR A 477 2.61 -9.51 -47.06
CA TYR A 477 3.56 -8.75 -46.26
C TYR A 477 4.60 -7.93 -47.04
N GLU A 478 4.94 -6.73 -46.51
CA GLU A 478 6.33 -6.34 -46.27
C GLU A 478 6.46 -5.17 -45.28
N SER A 479 7.52 -5.24 -44.47
CA SER A 479 7.98 -4.38 -43.37
C SER A 479 8.67 -3.08 -43.83
N PRO A 480 8.74 -2.02 -43.01
CA PRO A 480 9.72 -0.96 -43.24
C PRO A 480 10.63 -0.69 -42.02
N THR A 481 11.91 -0.44 -42.31
CA THR A 481 12.83 0.39 -41.51
C THR A 481 13.86 1.00 -42.50
N PRO A 482 14.67 2.00 -42.11
CA PRO A 482 14.44 3.43 -42.38
C PRO A 482 15.56 4.04 -43.27
N SER A 483 15.39 5.28 -43.75
CA SER A 483 16.42 6.35 -43.74
C SER A 483 16.25 7.43 -44.84
N LYS A 484 16.72 8.64 -44.47
CA LYS A 484 17.30 9.75 -45.27
C LYS A 484 16.47 11.02 -45.50
N PHE A 485 16.88 12.07 -44.78
CA PHE A 485 17.30 13.41 -45.26
C PHE A 485 16.85 13.82 -46.66
N ILE A 486 16.04 14.89 -46.77
CA ILE A 486 16.20 16.01 -47.72
C ILE A 486 15.55 17.28 -47.12
N ALA A 487 16.27 18.40 -47.16
CA ALA A 487 15.77 19.78 -47.19
C ALA A 487 16.12 20.39 -48.57
N PRO A 488 15.68 21.61 -48.95
CA PRO A 488 14.33 22.18 -48.97
C PRO A 488 13.96 22.78 -50.36
N LEU A 489 12.71 23.29 -50.47
CA LEU A 489 12.17 24.28 -51.43
C LEU A 489 11.90 23.88 -52.90
N SER A 490 10.64 24.02 -53.33
CA SER A 490 10.25 25.02 -54.35
C SER A 490 8.72 25.19 -54.49
N GLN A 491 8.29 26.42 -54.22
CA GLN A 491 7.13 27.18 -54.70
C GLN A 491 6.19 26.56 -55.76
N GLY A 492 4.89 26.59 -55.48
CA GLY A 492 3.80 26.50 -56.46
C GLY A 492 2.61 27.34 -55.96
N PHE A 493 2.34 28.44 -56.66
CA PHE A 493 1.33 29.46 -56.31
C PHE A 493 -0.11 28.97 -56.59
N SER A 494 -0.99 29.01 -55.58
CA SER A 494 -2.31 29.66 -55.62
C SER A 494 -3.15 29.31 -54.37
N ASP A 495 -3.05 30.12 -53.31
CA ASP A 495 -4.14 30.38 -52.35
C ASP A 495 -3.66 31.39 -51.28
N SER A 496 -3.55 32.66 -51.70
CA SER A 496 -2.78 33.71 -51.02
C SER A 496 -3.57 34.57 -50.01
N ARG A 497 -4.71 34.12 -49.46
CA ARG A 497 -5.44 34.92 -48.44
C ARG A 497 -5.84 34.22 -47.14
N ARG A 498 -5.67 32.90 -47.01
CA ARG A 498 -5.89 32.21 -45.71
C ARG A 498 -4.61 31.76 -45.00
N THR A 499 -3.50 31.62 -45.71
CA THR A 499 -2.22 31.11 -45.19
C THR A 499 -1.34 32.17 -44.53
N LYS A 500 -1.48 33.47 -44.82
CA LYS A 500 -0.71 34.53 -44.14
C LYS A 500 -1.07 34.70 -42.65
N SER A 501 -2.37 34.67 -42.32
CA SER A 501 -2.82 34.84 -40.93
C SER A 501 -2.54 33.63 -40.02
N GLY A 502 -2.33 32.45 -40.60
CA GLY A 502 -1.98 31.23 -39.86
C GLY A 502 -0.50 31.19 -39.48
N ILE A 503 0.38 31.62 -40.39
CA ILE A 503 1.84 31.67 -40.19
C ILE A 503 2.22 32.77 -39.19
N GLU A 504 1.62 33.98 -39.30
CA GLU A 504 1.83 35.07 -38.33
C GLU A 504 1.36 34.69 -36.92
N ARG A 505 0.22 33.97 -36.79
CA ARG A 505 -0.24 33.43 -35.50
C ARG A 505 0.68 32.36 -34.92
N HIS A 506 1.22 31.48 -35.76
CA HIS A 506 2.17 30.45 -35.29
C HIS A 506 3.49 31.06 -34.84
N GLN A 507 3.98 32.11 -35.52
CA GLN A 507 5.21 32.79 -35.16
C GLN A 507 5.08 33.54 -33.83
N GLY A 508 3.98 34.27 -33.61
CA GLY A 508 3.69 34.90 -32.32
C GLY A 508 3.55 33.91 -31.16
N ASN A 509 2.98 32.73 -31.41
CA ASN A 509 2.87 31.67 -30.39
C ASN A 509 4.25 31.09 -30.00
N LEU A 510 5.16 30.92 -30.96
CA LEU A 510 6.53 30.46 -30.70
C LEU A 510 7.35 31.53 -29.94
N GLU A 511 7.15 32.81 -30.22
CA GLU A 511 7.79 33.90 -29.47
C GLU A 511 7.34 33.94 -28.00
N ILE A 512 6.04 33.77 -27.73
CA ILE A 512 5.50 33.66 -26.37
C ILE A 512 6.15 32.47 -25.63
N LEU A 513 6.21 31.29 -26.27
CA LEU A 513 6.87 30.11 -25.69
C LEU A 513 8.36 30.36 -25.45
N SER A 514 9.06 31.01 -26.39
CA SER A 514 10.47 31.34 -26.25
C SER A 514 10.72 32.22 -25.03
N ARG A 515 9.89 33.23 -24.83
CA ARG A 515 9.98 34.13 -23.67
C ARG A 515 9.67 33.40 -22.36
N CYS A 516 8.65 32.54 -22.34
CA CYS A 516 8.33 31.70 -21.18
C CYS A 516 9.46 30.74 -20.78
N ILE A 517 10.29 30.32 -21.73
CA ILE A 517 11.39 29.38 -21.51
C ILE A 517 12.70 30.12 -21.19
N LYS A 518 12.96 31.27 -21.81
CA LYS A 518 14.19 32.03 -21.57
C LYS A 518 14.16 32.87 -20.29
N GLU A 519 12.99 33.39 -19.91
CA GLU A 519 12.84 34.17 -18.68
C GLU A 519 12.53 33.26 -17.48
N ASN A 520 13.16 33.52 -16.33
CA ASN A 520 12.84 32.82 -15.10
C ASN A 520 11.54 33.38 -14.50
N LEU A 521 10.41 32.69 -14.75
CA LEU A 521 9.08 33.07 -14.29
C LEU A 521 8.81 32.77 -12.80
N GLY A 522 9.73 32.12 -12.10
CA GLY A 522 9.61 31.80 -10.67
C GLY A 522 8.48 30.82 -10.32
N PHE A 523 8.01 30.93 -9.07
CA PHE A 523 7.04 30.03 -8.44
C PHE A 523 5.94 30.84 -7.74
N LYS A 524 4.68 30.38 -7.82
CA LYS A 524 3.52 30.93 -7.07
C LYS A 524 2.97 29.85 -6.15
N ASP A 525 2.96 30.09 -4.84
CA ASP A 525 2.57 29.11 -3.81
C ASP A 525 3.29 27.74 -3.95
N GLY A 526 4.57 27.78 -4.34
CA GLY A 526 5.38 26.58 -4.60
C GLY A 526 5.07 25.85 -5.91
N LYS A 527 4.18 26.39 -6.76
CA LYS A 527 3.86 25.83 -8.09
C LYS A 527 4.73 26.47 -9.18
N PRO A 528 5.31 25.68 -10.09
CA PRO A 528 6.17 26.18 -11.17
C PRO A 528 5.37 26.94 -12.23
N VAL A 529 5.59 28.26 -12.34
CA VAL A 529 4.79 29.14 -13.19
C VAL A 529 5.00 28.83 -14.67
N ALA A 530 6.25 28.63 -15.13
CA ALA A 530 6.53 28.38 -16.53
C ALA A 530 5.86 27.08 -17.02
N ALA A 531 5.88 26.01 -16.21
CA ALA A 531 5.20 24.76 -16.53
C ALA A 531 3.68 24.92 -16.73
N CYS A 532 3.01 25.62 -15.81
CA CYS A 532 1.56 25.87 -15.88
C CYS A 532 1.19 26.75 -17.07
N VAL A 533 1.99 27.80 -17.34
CA VAL A 533 1.77 28.72 -18.46
C VAL A 533 1.97 28.02 -19.80
N ILE A 534 3.05 27.26 -19.96
CA ILE A 534 3.31 26.46 -21.18
C ILE A 534 2.17 25.47 -21.41
N TYR A 535 1.72 24.77 -20.37
CA TYR A 535 0.60 23.83 -20.48
C TYR A 535 -0.70 24.52 -20.90
N LYS A 536 -1.04 25.68 -20.30
CA LYS A 536 -2.21 26.48 -20.71
C LYS A 536 -2.14 26.92 -22.17
N CYS A 537 -0.96 27.35 -22.63
CA CYS A 537 -0.76 27.74 -24.03
C CYS A 537 -1.01 26.56 -24.97
N LEU A 538 -0.44 25.39 -24.67
CA LEU A 538 -0.62 24.18 -25.46
C LEU A 538 -2.08 23.69 -25.50
N LEU A 539 -2.81 23.84 -24.39
CA LEU A 539 -4.23 23.51 -24.30
C LEU A 539 -5.08 24.46 -25.15
N HIS A 540 -4.92 25.77 -24.97
CA HIS A 540 -5.67 26.80 -25.71
C HIS A 540 -5.39 26.76 -27.23
N TRP A 541 -4.16 26.41 -27.63
CA TRP A 541 -3.82 26.25 -29.05
C TRP A 541 -4.18 24.88 -29.63
N HIS A 542 -4.90 24.03 -28.88
CA HIS A 542 -5.29 22.67 -29.30
C HIS A 542 -4.09 21.82 -29.79
N ALA A 543 -2.89 22.06 -29.24
CA ALA A 543 -1.67 21.42 -29.71
C ALA A 543 -1.70 19.89 -29.49
N PHE A 544 -2.41 19.43 -28.46
CA PHE A 544 -2.56 18.00 -28.13
C PHE A 544 -3.48 17.22 -29.09
N GLU A 545 -4.37 17.92 -29.80
CA GLU A 545 -5.32 17.33 -30.77
C GLU A 545 -4.78 17.38 -32.21
N SER A 546 -3.67 18.09 -32.43
CA SER A 546 -3.08 18.26 -33.74
C SER A 546 -2.35 17.01 -34.24
N GLU A 547 -2.51 16.68 -35.52
CA GLU A 547 -1.76 15.60 -36.19
C GLU A 547 -0.32 16.00 -36.51
N ARG A 548 -0.04 17.31 -36.57
CA ARG A 548 1.29 17.87 -36.80
C ARG A 548 1.43 19.18 -36.04
N THR A 549 2.45 19.29 -35.20
CA THR A 549 2.80 20.53 -34.51
C THR A 549 4.30 20.61 -34.33
N ALA A 550 4.89 21.79 -34.59
CA ALA A 550 6.30 22.07 -34.33
C ALA A 550 6.53 22.64 -32.91
N MET A 551 5.46 22.94 -32.15
CA MET A 551 5.55 23.55 -30.83
C MET A 551 6.22 22.64 -29.81
N PHE A 552 5.97 21.33 -29.88
CA PHE A 552 6.56 20.35 -28.96
C PHE A 552 8.08 20.25 -29.12
N ASP A 553 8.56 20.09 -30.36
CA ASP A 553 9.99 20.05 -30.65
C ASP A 553 10.67 21.37 -30.27
N PHE A 554 10.03 22.51 -30.56
CA PHE A 554 10.55 23.84 -30.18
C PHE A 554 10.69 24.01 -28.66
N ILE A 555 9.71 23.54 -27.87
CA ILE A 555 9.78 23.59 -26.39
C ILE A 555 10.97 22.77 -25.90
N ILE A 556 11.12 21.53 -26.39
CA ILE A 556 12.22 20.65 -25.96
C ILE A 556 13.58 21.22 -26.38
N GLU A 557 13.71 21.73 -27.59
CA GLU A 557 14.94 22.36 -28.09
C GLU A 557 15.30 23.62 -27.28
N SER A 558 14.33 24.50 -27.05
CA SER A 558 14.52 25.73 -26.27
C SER A 558 14.91 25.45 -24.82
N ILE A 559 14.29 24.44 -24.17
CA ILE A 559 14.69 24.01 -22.82
C ILE A 559 16.14 23.51 -22.87
N ASN A 560 16.49 22.67 -23.84
CA ASN A 560 17.84 22.14 -23.98
C ASN A 560 18.91 23.21 -24.23
N ASP A 561 18.57 24.32 -24.89
CA ASP A 561 19.50 25.42 -25.12
C ASP A 561 19.71 26.27 -23.86
N VAL A 562 18.62 26.56 -23.11
CA VAL A 562 18.73 27.22 -21.80
C VAL A 562 19.57 26.38 -20.82
N LEU A 563 19.46 25.05 -20.87
CA LEU A 563 20.28 24.14 -20.06
C LEU A 563 21.77 24.13 -20.45
N LYS A 564 22.16 24.59 -21.64
CA LYS A 564 23.57 24.68 -22.07
C LYS A 564 24.20 26.04 -21.75
N GLU A 565 23.42 27.12 -21.84
CA GLU A 565 23.90 28.49 -21.71
C GLU A 565 23.76 29.06 -20.29
N GLY A 566 22.81 28.52 -19.50
CA GLY A 566 22.48 29.03 -18.17
C GLY A 566 23.50 28.65 -17.09
N ASP A 567 23.46 29.40 -15.98
CA ASP A 567 24.17 29.06 -14.75
C ASP A 567 23.65 27.71 -14.21
N GLU A 568 24.52 26.69 -14.17
CA GLU A 568 24.16 25.31 -13.84
C GLU A 568 23.53 25.21 -12.44
N ASP A 569 23.93 26.07 -11.51
CA ASP A 569 23.51 26.03 -10.10
C ASP A 569 22.06 26.47 -9.86
N ALA A 570 21.56 27.40 -10.68
CA ALA A 570 20.19 27.91 -10.57
C ALA A 570 19.28 27.34 -11.67
N THR A 571 19.81 27.17 -12.88
CA THR A 571 19.04 26.81 -14.07
C THR A 571 18.59 25.35 -14.03
N LEU A 572 19.46 24.43 -13.60
CA LEU A 572 19.11 23.00 -13.58
C LEU A 572 18.02 22.67 -12.55
N PRO A 573 18.09 23.12 -11.27
CA PRO A 573 17.00 22.88 -10.31
C PRO A 573 15.67 23.53 -10.73
N TYR A 574 15.73 24.74 -11.27
CA TYR A 574 14.55 25.43 -11.80
C TYR A 574 13.85 24.62 -12.89
N TRP A 575 14.60 24.13 -13.88
CA TRP A 575 14.05 23.34 -14.97
C TRP A 575 13.67 21.93 -14.55
N LEU A 576 14.31 21.34 -13.55
CA LEU A 576 13.86 20.06 -12.98
C LEU A 576 12.44 20.18 -12.42
N SER A 577 12.15 21.24 -11.67
CA SER A 577 10.81 21.53 -11.15
C SER A 577 9.79 21.79 -12.26
N ASN A 578 10.14 22.65 -13.23
CA ASN A 578 9.22 23.01 -14.32
C ASN A 578 8.95 21.83 -15.29
N ALA A 579 9.99 21.12 -15.74
CA ALA A 579 9.84 20.02 -16.67
C ALA A 579 9.09 18.83 -16.05
N SER A 580 9.35 18.50 -14.78
CA SER A 580 8.63 17.42 -14.08
C SER A 580 7.16 17.77 -13.83
N ALA A 581 6.85 19.02 -13.47
CA ALA A 581 5.48 19.49 -13.35
C ALA A 581 4.72 19.46 -14.68
N LEU A 582 5.35 19.91 -15.78
CA LEU A 582 4.78 19.84 -17.11
C LEU A 582 4.51 18.38 -17.52
N LEU A 583 5.43 17.47 -17.21
CA LEU A 583 5.26 16.03 -17.46
C LEU A 583 4.07 15.45 -16.68
N CYS A 584 3.89 15.82 -15.41
CA CYS A 584 2.74 15.39 -14.62
C CYS A 584 1.41 15.95 -15.16
N LEU A 585 1.38 17.22 -15.60
CA LEU A 585 0.20 17.81 -16.24
C LEU A 585 -0.18 17.09 -17.53
N LEU A 586 0.80 16.71 -18.35
CA LEU A 586 0.59 15.92 -19.56
C LEU A 586 0.08 14.51 -19.24
N GLN A 587 0.67 13.84 -18.26
CA GLN A 587 0.30 12.46 -17.91
C GLN A 587 -1.11 12.34 -17.31
N ARG A 588 -1.58 13.35 -16.55
CA ARG A 588 -2.94 13.37 -15.99
C ARG A 588 -4.02 13.55 -17.07
N ASN A 589 -3.70 14.27 -18.15
CA ASN A 589 -4.69 14.73 -19.13
C ASN A 589 -4.63 14.01 -20.49
N LEU A 590 -3.53 13.34 -20.82
CA LEU A 590 -3.38 12.54 -22.04
C LEU A 590 -3.69 11.06 -21.74
N ARG A 591 -4.82 10.53 -22.23
CA ARG A 591 -5.09 9.09 -22.18
C ARG A 591 -4.11 8.33 -23.08
N SER A 592 -3.36 7.38 -22.52
CA SER A 592 -2.67 6.36 -23.31
C SER A 592 -3.67 5.24 -23.64
N ASN A 593 -4.15 5.17 -24.88
CA ASN A 593 -4.74 3.92 -25.38
C ASN A 593 -3.61 2.90 -25.59
N GLY A 594 -3.29 2.17 -24.53
CA GLY A 594 -2.48 0.97 -24.57
C GLY A 594 -3.39 -0.25 -24.61
N PHE A 595 -3.50 -0.87 -25.78
CA PHE A 595 -3.95 -2.25 -25.95
C PHE A 595 -3.14 -3.15 -24.97
N VAL A 596 -3.83 -4.11 -24.34
CA VAL A 596 -3.37 -5.07 -23.30
C VAL A 596 -3.58 -4.62 -21.84
N THR A 597 -4.80 -4.82 -21.34
CA THR A 597 -5.12 -5.59 -20.10
C THR A 597 -6.64 -5.74 -20.02
N ALA A 598 -7.17 -6.75 -20.70
CA ALA A 598 -8.51 -7.24 -20.41
C ALA A 598 -8.46 -7.99 -19.05
N GLY A 599 -8.63 -7.24 -17.97
CA GLY A 599 -8.78 -7.74 -16.61
C GLY A 599 -10.04 -7.14 -15.99
N SER A 600 -11.12 -7.91 -16.06
CA SER A 600 -12.48 -7.58 -15.64
C SER A 600 -12.59 -6.96 -14.25
N GLN A 601 -12.79 -5.64 -14.19
CA GLN A 601 -13.59 -5.00 -13.16
C GLN A 601 -15.06 -5.07 -13.63
N ARG A 602 -15.84 -6.00 -13.07
CA ARG A 602 -17.30 -5.89 -13.03
C ARG A 602 -17.75 -5.95 -11.59
N SER A 603 -18.00 -4.75 -11.09
CA SER A 603 -18.76 -4.49 -9.87
C SER A 603 -20.16 -5.05 -9.99
N ALA A 604 -20.67 -5.43 -8.83
CA ALA A 604 -22.05 -5.76 -8.52
C ALA A 604 -23.07 -4.89 -9.26
N GLY A 605 -24.08 -5.56 -9.80
CA GLY A 605 -25.37 -4.98 -10.17
C GLY A 605 -26.46 -5.94 -9.73
N SER A 606 -27.19 -5.55 -8.68
CA SER A 606 -28.46 -6.16 -8.31
C SER A 606 -29.50 -5.93 -9.40
N THR A 607 -30.06 -7.04 -9.89
CA THR A 607 -31.43 -7.28 -10.38
C THR A 607 -32.28 -6.13 -10.94
N GLY A 608 -32.76 -6.33 -12.17
CA GLY A 608 -34.07 -5.82 -12.62
C GLY A 608 -34.19 -5.64 -14.13
N LEU A 609 -34.75 -6.63 -14.83
CA LEU A 609 -35.36 -6.44 -16.15
C LEU A 609 -36.68 -7.20 -16.18
N ASN A 610 -37.79 -6.47 -16.32
CA ASN A 610 -38.78 -6.70 -17.37
C ASN A 610 -39.85 -5.61 -17.35
N GLY A 611 -39.95 -4.86 -18.45
CA GLY A 611 -41.04 -3.91 -18.71
C GLY A 611 -40.78 -3.12 -19.98
N ARG A 612 -41.61 -3.34 -21.00
CA ARG A 612 -41.49 -2.86 -22.38
C ARG A 612 -41.91 -1.39 -22.56
N LEU A 613 -41.40 -0.84 -23.68
CA LEU A 613 -42.03 0.12 -24.61
C LEU A 613 -42.07 1.62 -24.27
N VAL A 614 -41.95 2.38 -25.37
CA VAL A 614 -42.40 3.77 -25.66
C VAL A 614 -41.32 4.87 -25.66
N GLN A 615 -41.13 5.40 -26.88
CA GLN A 615 -40.48 6.65 -27.25
C GLN A 615 -41.16 7.87 -26.62
N GLY A 616 -40.39 8.90 -26.26
CA GLY A 616 -40.93 10.22 -25.94
C GLY A 616 -39.83 11.24 -25.63
N PRO A 617 -39.85 12.46 -26.21
CA PRO A 617 -38.72 13.39 -26.21
C PRO A 617 -38.77 14.45 -25.09
N LYS A 618 -37.58 15.00 -24.78
CA LYS A 618 -37.30 16.37 -24.27
C LYS A 618 -37.92 16.84 -22.93
N SER A 619 -37.04 17.10 -21.96
CA SER A 619 -36.58 18.46 -21.55
C SER A 619 -36.50 18.70 -20.04
N SER A 620 -35.48 19.52 -19.71
CA SER A 620 -35.30 20.41 -18.55
C SER A 620 -35.29 19.81 -17.15
N PHE A 621 -34.14 19.91 -16.47
CA PHE A 621 -33.94 20.94 -15.43
C PHE A 621 -32.44 20.97 -15.04
N LYS A 622 -31.76 22.08 -15.36
CA LYS A 622 -30.52 22.51 -14.71
C LYS A 622 -30.89 23.18 -13.39
N TYR A 623 -30.18 22.89 -12.29
CA TYR A 623 -29.54 23.88 -11.39
C TYR A 623 -28.81 23.19 -10.22
N LEU A 624 -27.59 23.69 -9.92
CA LEU A 624 -26.66 23.42 -8.80
C LEU A 624 -26.04 22.00 -8.71
N GLY A 625 -24.73 21.75 -8.83
CA GLY A 625 -23.55 22.60 -8.95
C GLY A 625 -22.32 21.81 -8.48
N LEU A 626 -21.47 21.37 -9.43
CA LEU A 626 -20.01 21.25 -9.34
C LEU A 626 -19.54 20.71 -10.71
N GLU A 627 -19.11 21.62 -11.59
CA GLU A 627 -18.53 21.26 -12.89
C GLU A 627 -17.15 20.62 -12.69
N ASP A 628 -17.01 19.34 -13.04
CA ASP A 628 -15.71 18.73 -13.37
C ASP A 628 -15.47 18.96 -14.87
N GLY A 629 -15.05 20.17 -15.18
CA GLY A 629 -14.78 20.65 -16.53
C GLY A 629 -13.31 20.56 -16.88
N LEU A 630 -12.78 19.36 -17.12
CA LEU A 630 -11.65 19.17 -18.03
C LEU A 630 -11.96 17.97 -18.93
N SER A 631 -12.39 18.26 -20.15
CA SER A 631 -12.64 17.27 -21.19
C SER A 631 -11.37 16.43 -21.41
N HIS A 632 -11.39 15.17 -20.96
CA HIS A 632 -10.32 14.22 -21.21
C HIS A 632 -10.05 14.11 -22.73
N MET A 633 -8.86 14.53 -23.16
CA MET A 633 -8.49 14.66 -24.58
C MET A 633 -7.90 13.35 -25.13
N GLU A 634 -8.26 13.00 -26.36
CA GLU A 634 -7.69 11.85 -27.08
C GLU A 634 -6.32 12.23 -27.67
N ALA A 635 -5.24 11.76 -27.03
CA ALA A 635 -3.88 12.14 -27.40
C ALA A 635 -3.45 11.54 -28.75
N LYS A 636 -3.09 12.39 -29.73
CA LYS A 636 -2.48 11.95 -31.00
C LYS A 636 -0.98 11.67 -30.85
N TYR A 637 -0.40 10.98 -31.83
CA TYR A 637 1.02 10.55 -31.80
C TYR A 637 2.04 11.65 -31.42
N PRO A 638 1.95 12.90 -31.93
CA PRO A 638 2.88 13.97 -31.52
C PRO A 638 2.87 14.27 -30.01
N ALA A 639 1.71 14.20 -29.36
CA ALA A 639 1.60 14.43 -27.92
C ALA A 639 2.23 13.28 -27.10
N LEU A 640 2.13 12.03 -27.58
CA LEU A 640 2.80 10.88 -26.97
C LEU A 640 4.33 10.96 -27.12
N LEU A 641 4.81 11.39 -28.28
CA LEU A 641 6.24 11.62 -28.52
C LEU A 641 6.77 12.75 -27.64
N PHE A 642 6.04 13.86 -27.53
CA PHE A 642 6.39 14.97 -26.65
C PHE A 642 6.50 14.53 -25.18
N LYS A 643 5.56 13.69 -24.70
CA LYS A 643 5.65 13.10 -23.36
C LYS A 643 6.95 12.30 -23.18
N GLN A 644 7.32 11.46 -24.15
CA GLN A 644 8.56 10.67 -24.08
C GLN A 644 9.81 11.56 -24.09
N GLN A 645 9.86 12.56 -24.97
CA GLN A 645 10.95 13.54 -25.04
C GLN A 645 11.07 14.32 -23.73
N LEU A 646 9.96 14.71 -23.11
CA LEU A 646 9.95 15.43 -21.85
C LEU A 646 10.40 14.53 -20.68
N THR A 647 10.02 13.25 -20.65
CA THR A 647 10.58 12.27 -19.71
C THR A 647 12.11 12.21 -19.84
N ALA A 648 12.63 12.05 -21.06
CA ALA A 648 14.07 12.03 -21.30
C ALA A 648 14.74 13.36 -20.91
N CYS A 649 14.05 14.49 -21.08
CA CYS A 649 14.54 15.79 -20.62
C CYS A 649 14.66 15.86 -19.09
N VAL A 650 13.66 15.37 -18.34
CA VAL A 650 13.72 15.30 -16.86
C VAL A 650 14.86 14.41 -16.40
N GLU A 651 15.02 13.23 -17.01
CA GLU A 651 16.12 12.30 -16.71
C GLU A 651 17.49 12.93 -17.00
N LYS A 652 17.62 13.66 -18.11
CA LYS A 652 18.83 14.39 -18.48
C LYS A 652 19.16 15.49 -17.47
N ILE A 653 18.19 16.33 -17.10
CA ILE A 653 18.40 17.40 -16.10
C ILE A 653 18.83 16.79 -14.76
N PHE A 654 18.15 15.74 -14.32
CA PHE A 654 18.50 15.04 -13.07
C PHE A 654 19.93 14.47 -13.14
N GLY A 655 20.31 13.85 -14.27
CA GLY A 655 21.65 13.32 -14.50
C GLY A 655 22.73 14.41 -14.46
N LEU A 656 22.48 15.57 -15.09
CA LEU A 656 23.40 16.72 -15.07
C LEU A 656 23.60 17.25 -13.64
N ILE A 657 22.52 17.44 -12.88
CA ILE A 657 22.60 17.86 -11.47
C ILE A 657 23.44 16.84 -10.69
N ARG A 658 23.10 15.55 -10.76
CA ARG A 658 23.85 14.48 -10.09
C ARG A 658 25.34 14.52 -10.41
N ASP A 659 25.70 14.63 -11.69
CA ASP A 659 27.09 14.60 -12.12
C ASP A 659 27.87 15.85 -11.68
N ASN A 660 27.22 17.02 -11.64
CA ASN A 660 27.81 18.25 -11.09
C ASN A 660 28.05 18.15 -9.59
N LEU A 661 27.07 17.62 -8.84
CA LEU A 661 27.24 17.37 -7.41
C LEU A 661 28.38 16.39 -7.12
N LYS A 662 28.53 15.34 -7.93
CA LYS A 662 29.68 14.42 -7.83
C LYS A 662 31.00 15.13 -8.07
N LYS A 663 31.09 16.02 -9.07
CA LYS A 663 32.31 16.81 -9.35
C LYS A 663 32.65 17.75 -8.18
N GLU A 664 31.66 18.45 -7.62
CA GLU A 664 31.85 19.38 -6.50
C GLU A 664 32.28 18.68 -5.21
N ILE A 665 31.66 17.54 -4.87
CA ILE A 665 31.94 16.84 -3.60
C ILE A 665 33.22 15.99 -3.63
N SER A 666 33.65 15.51 -4.81
CA SER A 666 34.83 14.67 -4.97
C SER A 666 36.12 15.22 -4.31
N PRO A 667 36.54 16.48 -4.55
CA PRO A 667 37.74 17.02 -3.92
C PRO A 667 37.62 17.13 -2.39
N LEU A 668 36.43 17.42 -1.86
CA LEU A 668 36.17 17.50 -0.42
C LEU A 668 36.33 16.12 0.25
N LEU A 669 35.83 15.07 -0.40
CA LEU A 669 35.95 13.68 0.08
C LEU A 669 37.40 13.20 0.11
N GLY A 670 38.20 13.61 -0.87
CA GLY A 670 39.64 13.32 -0.90
C GLY A 670 40.39 13.83 0.33
N GLN A 671 39.95 14.95 0.91
CA GLN A 671 40.55 15.57 2.11
C GLN A 671 40.06 14.92 3.41
N CYS A 672 38.87 14.32 3.42
CA CYS A 672 38.24 13.79 4.64
C CYS A 672 38.63 12.35 4.99
N ILE A 673 39.33 11.65 4.10
CA ILE A 673 39.71 10.25 4.32
C ILE A 673 40.95 10.07 5.20
N GLN A 674 41.78 11.10 5.36
CA GLN A 674 42.99 11.05 6.17
C GLN A 674 42.91 12.07 7.31
N ALA A 675 43.17 11.63 8.54
CA ALA A 675 43.27 12.53 9.68
C ALA A 675 44.37 13.59 9.46
N PRO A 676 44.12 14.89 9.72
CA PRO A 676 45.11 15.94 9.57
C PRO A 676 46.36 15.64 10.42
N ARG A 677 47.51 15.51 9.77
CA ARG A 677 48.78 15.28 10.47
C ARG A 677 49.36 16.65 10.87
N ASN A 678 49.32 16.98 12.16
CA ASN A 678 50.09 18.11 12.70
C ASN A 678 51.55 17.97 12.28
N GLN A 679 52.03 18.89 11.42
CA GLN A 679 53.43 18.93 11.03
C GLN A 679 54.30 19.06 12.28
N ARG A 680 55.17 18.08 12.51
CA ARG A 680 56.28 18.21 13.46
C ARG A 680 57.23 19.28 12.93
N VAL A 681 57.10 20.50 13.45
CA VAL A 681 58.09 21.56 13.32
C VAL A 681 59.43 21.01 13.81
N HIS A 682 60.40 20.95 12.90
CA HIS A 682 61.79 20.63 13.22
C HIS A 682 62.38 21.69 14.16
N GLY A 683 63.25 21.21 15.06
CA GLY A 683 63.67 21.91 16.26
C GLY A 683 64.23 23.32 16.06
N GLY A 684 63.77 24.22 16.93
CA GLY A 684 64.39 25.49 17.26
C GLY A 684 64.04 25.82 18.71
N LYS A 685 65.04 25.86 19.58
CA LYS A 685 64.90 26.15 21.02
C LYS A 685 64.24 27.53 21.22
N SER A 686 63.15 27.63 21.99
CA SER A 686 63.01 28.71 22.97
C SER A 686 61.90 28.47 24.01
N SER A 687 62.18 29.03 25.18
CA SER A 687 61.53 29.15 26.48
C SER A 687 60.04 28.81 26.69
N ARG A 688 59.83 28.13 27.83
CA ARG A 688 58.63 28.06 28.69
C ARG A 688 57.76 29.33 28.68
N SER A 689 56.46 29.15 28.48
CA SER A 689 55.34 29.91 29.08
C SER A 689 54.03 29.13 28.89
N PRO A 690 53.21 28.87 29.93
CA PRO A 690 51.90 28.24 29.79
C PRO A 690 50.83 29.33 29.63
N GLY A 691 50.30 29.48 28.42
CA GLY A 691 49.17 30.35 28.11
C GLY A 691 48.32 29.69 27.05
N GLY A 692 47.11 29.28 27.42
CA GLY A 692 46.21 28.50 26.57
C GLY A 692 45.83 29.22 25.28
N VAL A 693 46.02 28.53 24.16
CA VAL A 693 45.31 28.81 22.91
C VAL A 693 44.81 27.47 22.39
N SER A 694 43.49 27.42 22.19
CA SER A 694 42.66 26.27 21.87
C SER A 694 43.22 25.42 20.73
N GLN A 695 43.25 24.10 20.95
CA GLN A 695 43.39 23.11 19.88
C GLN A 695 42.35 23.41 18.80
N GLN A 696 42.80 23.71 17.58
CA GLN A 696 41.92 23.67 16.41
C GLN A 696 41.46 22.22 16.22
N SER A 697 40.15 22.03 16.28
CA SER A 697 39.48 20.74 16.16
C SER A 697 39.67 20.15 14.76
N PRO A 698 39.80 18.82 14.62
CA PRO A 698 39.79 18.10 13.33
C PRO A 698 38.42 18.14 12.59
N SER A 699 37.57 19.12 12.89
CA SER A 699 36.20 19.26 12.37
C SER A 699 36.12 20.13 11.11
N SER A 700 37.19 20.79 10.69
CA SER A 700 37.16 21.76 9.57
C SER A 700 36.87 21.13 8.21
N GLU A 701 37.40 19.94 7.95
CA GLU A 701 37.31 19.27 6.65
C GLU A 701 35.92 18.67 6.43
N TRP A 702 35.37 17.99 7.45
CA TRP A 702 34.00 17.45 7.41
C TRP A 702 32.93 18.55 7.40
N ASP A 703 33.17 19.67 8.08
CA ASP A 703 32.30 20.85 8.04
C ASP A 703 32.16 21.42 6.61
N SER A 704 33.19 21.28 5.77
CA SER A 704 33.11 21.68 4.36
C SER A 704 32.13 20.81 3.56
N ILE A 705 32.07 19.50 3.85
CA ILE A 705 31.07 18.59 3.26
C ILE A 705 29.67 18.96 3.76
N LEU A 706 29.52 19.23 5.07
CA LEU A 706 28.22 19.62 5.64
C LEU A 706 27.70 20.92 5.01
N LYS A 707 28.55 21.94 4.88
CA LYS A 707 28.22 23.20 4.19
C LYS A 707 27.82 22.98 2.74
N PHE A 708 28.50 22.07 2.04
CA PHE A 708 28.11 21.69 0.68
C PHE A 708 26.71 21.06 0.65
N LEU A 709 26.42 20.12 1.55
CA LEU A 709 25.11 19.48 1.65
C LEU A 709 24.00 20.47 2.05
N ASP A 710 24.27 21.40 2.96
CA ASP A 710 23.35 22.48 3.33
C ASP A 710 23.08 23.43 2.15
N SER A 711 24.14 23.82 1.43
CA SER A 711 24.01 24.64 0.21
C SER A 711 23.19 23.94 -0.87
N LEU A 712 23.46 22.66 -1.13
CA LEU A 712 22.66 21.82 -2.03
C LEU A 712 21.19 21.81 -1.62
N MET A 713 20.93 21.54 -0.34
CA MET A 713 19.57 21.45 0.18
C MET A 713 18.84 22.80 0.05
N SER A 714 19.52 23.90 0.36
CA SER A 714 19.00 25.26 0.18
C SER A 714 18.69 25.58 -1.30
N ARG A 715 19.60 25.23 -2.23
CA ARG A 715 19.42 25.43 -3.68
C ARG A 715 18.19 24.67 -4.22
N LEU A 716 18.03 23.40 -3.84
CA LEU A 716 16.92 22.56 -4.29
C LEU A 716 15.57 23.01 -3.70
N ARG A 717 15.53 23.36 -2.40
CA ARG A 717 14.31 23.88 -1.76
C ARG A 717 13.93 25.26 -2.27
N GLY A 718 14.91 26.13 -2.51
CA GLY A 718 14.68 27.47 -3.07
C GLY A 718 14.04 27.45 -4.47
N ASN A 719 14.33 26.40 -5.25
CA ASN A 719 13.69 26.16 -6.55
C ASN A 719 12.48 25.22 -6.49
N HIS A 720 11.91 24.99 -5.30
CA HIS A 720 10.74 24.15 -5.07
C HIS A 720 10.81 22.78 -5.77
N VAL A 721 12.00 22.17 -5.81
CA VAL A 721 12.17 20.84 -6.39
C VAL A 721 11.34 19.84 -5.57
N PRO A 722 10.51 19.00 -6.20
CA PRO A 722 9.72 18.01 -5.49
C PRO A 722 10.59 17.14 -4.58
N SER A 723 10.15 16.91 -3.33
CA SER A 723 10.91 16.17 -2.31
C SER A 723 11.33 14.77 -2.78
N PHE A 724 10.55 14.17 -3.68
CA PHE A 724 10.92 12.94 -4.39
C PHE A 724 12.31 13.00 -5.06
N PHE A 725 12.57 14.02 -5.87
CA PHE A 725 13.85 14.16 -6.57
C PHE A 725 14.97 14.51 -5.61
N ILE A 726 14.70 15.39 -4.63
CA ILE A 726 15.66 15.75 -3.60
C ILE A 726 16.12 14.51 -2.84
N ARG A 727 15.19 13.64 -2.46
CA ARG A 727 15.49 12.38 -1.79
C ARG A 727 16.32 11.45 -2.65
N LYS A 728 15.98 11.31 -3.94
CA LYS A 728 16.75 10.49 -4.87
C LYS A 728 18.17 11.03 -5.09
N LEU A 729 18.34 12.35 -5.23
CA LEU A 729 19.65 13.00 -5.32
C LEU A 729 20.46 12.79 -4.05
N THR A 730 19.86 13.02 -2.89
CA THR A 730 20.52 12.85 -1.59
C THR A 730 20.99 11.41 -1.41
N THR A 731 20.15 10.42 -1.72
CA THR A 731 20.54 8.99 -1.68
C THR A 731 21.72 8.71 -2.61
N GLN A 732 21.72 9.23 -3.85
CA GLN A 732 22.85 9.05 -4.77
C GLN A 732 24.13 9.75 -4.33
N VAL A 733 24.04 10.95 -3.74
CA VAL A 733 25.19 11.65 -3.16
C VAL A 733 25.79 10.84 -2.03
N PHE A 734 24.97 10.31 -1.11
CA PHE A 734 25.45 9.47 0.00
C PHE A 734 26.02 8.13 -0.46
N ALA A 735 25.44 7.52 -1.51
CA ALA A 735 26.03 6.34 -2.16
C ALA A 735 27.39 6.67 -2.78
N PHE A 736 27.54 7.83 -3.42
CA PHE A 736 28.81 8.27 -3.98
C PHE A 736 29.85 8.57 -2.89
N ILE A 737 29.46 9.21 -1.78
CA ILE A 737 30.32 9.40 -0.60
C ILE A 737 30.82 8.05 -0.09
N ASN A 738 29.92 7.07 0.05
CA ASN A 738 30.26 5.71 0.46
C ASN A 738 31.31 5.09 -0.48
N ILE A 739 31.06 5.11 -1.79
CA ILE A 739 31.95 4.52 -2.80
C ILE A 739 33.32 5.19 -2.77
N GLN A 740 33.38 6.53 -2.79
CA GLN A 740 34.63 7.28 -2.82
C GLN A 740 35.48 7.06 -1.57
N LEU A 741 34.88 7.16 -0.37
CA LEU A 741 35.60 6.95 0.88
C LEU A 741 36.05 5.50 1.03
N PHE A 742 35.18 4.54 0.68
CA PHE A 742 35.48 3.12 0.79
C PHE A 742 36.57 2.68 -0.21
N ASN A 743 36.47 3.09 -1.47
CA ASN A 743 37.51 2.80 -2.47
C ASN A 743 38.83 3.46 -2.08
N SER A 744 38.80 4.70 -1.60
CA SER A 744 39.98 5.40 -1.09
C SER A 744 40.66 4.68 0.08
N LEU A 745 39.86 4.14 1.01
CA LEU A 745 40.34 3.32 2.13
C LEU A 745 41.02 2.04 1.63
N LEU A 746 40.46 1.38 0.62
CA LEU A 746 40.96 0.11 0.10
C LEU A 746 42.21 0.23 -0.81
N LEU A 747 42.45 1.43 -1.34
CA LEU A 747 43.59 1.69 -2.22
C LEU A 747 44.84 2.15 -1.48
N ARG A 748 44.71 2.73 -0.28
CA ARG A 748 45.80 3.37 0.47
C ARG A 748 46.05 2.71 1.83
N ARG A 749 47.27 2.21 2.04
CA ARG A 749 47.65 1.54 3.30
C ARG A 749 47.61 2.49 4.48
N GLU A 750 48.02 3.75 4.29
CA GLU A 750 48.02 4.79 5.31
C GLU A 750 46.61 5.16 5.82
N CYS A 751 45.56 4.81 5.08
CA CYS A 751 44.17 5.04 5.49
C CYS A 751 43.61 3.91 6.38
N CYS A 752 44.22 2.72 6.36
CA CYS A 752 43.81 1.57 7.17
C CYS A 752 44.53 1.56 8.54
N SER A 753 44.33 2.61 9.35
CA SER A 753 44.85 2.65 10.73
C SER A 753 43.74 2.82 11.76
N PHE A 754 44.06 2.60 13.04
CA PHE A 754 43.11 2.82 14.12
C PHE A 754 42.69 4.29 14.21
N SER A 755 43.66 5.21 14.25
CA SER A 755 43.38 6.65 14.40
C SER A 755 42.58 7.18 13.21
N ASN A 756 42.88 6.72 12.00
CA ASN A 756 42.16 7.12 10.80
C ASN A 756 40.74 6.56 10.77
N GLY A 757 40.57 5.31 11.22
CA GLY A 757 39.25 4.72 11.42
C GLY A 757 38.39 5.51 12.42
N GLU A 758 38.99 5.97 13.53
CA GLU A 758 38.32 6.82 14.53
C GLU A 758 37.91 8.18 13.92
N TYR A 759 38.81 8.83 13.19
CA TYR A 759 38.56 10.10 12.51
C TYR A 759 37.40 10.02 11.51
N VAL A 760 37.46 9.06 10.57
CA VAL A 760 36.40 8.89 9.57
C VAL A 760 35.08 8.46 10.23
N LYS A 761 35.12 7.63 11.28
CA LYS A 761 33.92 7.24 12.05
C LYS A 761 33.24 8.44 12.70
N SER A 762 34.00 9.38 13.26
CA SER A 762 33.45 10.62 13.82
C SER A 762 32.83 11.51 12.74
N GLY A 763 33.48 11.66 11.58
CA GLY A 763 32.92 12.41 10.45
C GLY A 763 31.62 11.80 9.90
N LEU A 764 31.54 10.47 9.80
CA LEU A 764 30.31 9.77 9.44
C LEU A 764 29.18 9.98 10.45
N ALA A 765 29.49 10.17 11.74
CA ALA A 765 28.49 10.50 12.76
C ALA A 765 27.93 11.92 12.59
N GLU A 766 28.74 12.88 12.12
CA GLU A 766 28.23 14.21 11.76
C GLU A 766 27.32 14.15 10.52
N LEU A 767 27.67 13.33 9.52
CA LEU A 767 26.79 13.07 8.38
C LEU A 767 25.48 12.39 8.80
N GLU A 768 25.50 11.48 9.78
CA GLU A 768 24.28 10.89 10.36
C GLU A 768 23.39 11.97 10.97
N LYS A 769 23.98 12.86 11.78
CA LYS A 769 23.27 13.98 12.39
C LYS A 769 22.67 14.91 11.34
N TRP A 770 23.39 15.16 10.25
CA TRP A 770 22.89 15.95 9.13
C TRP A 770 21.67 15.30 8.45
N ILE A 771 21.71 13.98 8.17
CA ILE A 771 20.57 13.24 7.60
C ILE A 771 19.33 13.35 8.48
N VAL A 772 19.50 13.20 9.79
CA VAL A 772 18.39 13.33 10.75
C VAL A 772 17.79 14.74 10.73
N ASN A 773 18.64 15.77 10.66
CA ASN A 773 18.20 17.17 10.60
C ASN A 773 17.52 17.53 9.27
N ALA A 774 17.96 16.94 8.15
CA ALA A 774 17.38 17.18 6.83
C ALA A 774 15.94 16.62 6.67
N THR A 775 15.44 15.88 7.67
CA THR A 775 14.12 15.21 7.78
C THR A 775 13.92 14.03 6.81
N GLU A 776 13.07 13.09 7.20
CA GLU A 776 12.78 11.86 6.42
C GLU A 776 12.23 12.17 5.02
N GLU A 777 11.53 13.29 4.86
CA GLU A 777 10.97 13.72 3.57
C GLU A 777 12.06 13.91 2.50
N PHE A 778 13.19 14.52 2.85
CA PHE A 778 14.24 14.88 1.91
C PHE A 778 15.47 13.97 1.95
N ALA A 779 15.79 13.38 3.11
CA ALA A 779 16.94 12.49 3.22
C ALA A 779 16.58 11.00 3.15
N GLY A 780 15.33 10.62 3.48
CA GLY A 780 14.85 9.24 3.38
C GLY A 780 15.79 8.20 3.98
N THR A 781 16.11 7.16 3.20
CA THR A 781 16.96 6.03 3.63
C THR A 781 18.47 6.26 3.41
N SER A 782 18.92 7.48 3.09
CA SER A 782 20.30 7.77 2.65
C SER A 782 21.39 7.32 3.64
N TRP A 783 21.07 7.16 4.92
CA TRP A 783 22.00 6.60 5.93
C TRP A 783 22.45 5.16 5.62
N HIS A 784 21.59 4.36 4.99
CA HIS A 784 21.88 2.98 4.64
C HIS A 784 22.88 2.87 3.48
N GLU A 785 23.03 3.93 2.67
CA GLU A 785 23.98 3.95 1.57
C GLU A 785 25.44 3.97 2.05
N LEU A 786 25.69 4.49 3.26
CA LEU A 786 27.02 4.55 3.89
C LEU A 786 27.48 3.22 4.52
N ASN A 787 26.75 2.12 4.31
CA ASN A 787 27.01 0.86 5.02
C ASN A 787 28.41 0.27 4.78
N TYR A 788 28.98 0.39 3.57
CA TYR A 788 30.29 -0.20 3.28
C TYR A 788 31.40 0.53 4.04
N ILE A 789 31.46 1.85 3.94
CA ILE A 789 32.46 2.64 4.68
C ILE A 789 32.25 2.52 6.18
N ARG A 790 31.00 2.56 6.67
CA ARG A 790 30.67 2.44 8.10
C ARG A 790 31.13 1.11 8.70
N GLN A 791 30.85 0.00 8.03
CA GLN A 791 31.30 -1.32 8.49
C GLN A 791 32.82 -1.44 8.42
N ALA A 792 33.45 -0.89 7.38
CA ALA A 792 34.91 -0.90 7.24
C ALA A 792 35.61 -0.12 8.36
N VAL A 793 35.21 1.13 8.64
CA VAL A 793 35.81 1.92 9.73
C VAL A 793 35.39 1.40 11.10
N GLY A 794 34.17 0.88 11.23
CA GLY A 794 33.70 0.17 12.42
C GLY A 794 34.62 -1.00 12.75
N PHE A 795 34.97 -1.81 11.76
CA PHE A 795 35.92 -2.92 11.89
C PHE A 795 37.34 -2.43 12.25
N LEU A 796 37.83 -1.35 11.63
CA LEU A 796 39.16 -0.78 11.95
C LEU A 796 39.30 -0.32 13.41
N VAL A 797 38.23 0.15 14.05
CA VAL A 797 38.25 0.68 15.42
C VAL A 797 38.06 -0.41 16.50
N ILE A 798 37.83 -1.67 16.13
CA ILE A 798 37.73 -2.77 17.10
C ILE A 798 39.08 -3.06 17.74
N HIS A 799 39.17 -3.10 19.07
CA HIS A 799 40.46 -3.31 19.76
C HIS A 799 40.92 -4.78 19.75
N GLN A 800 39.98 -5.73 19.84
CA GLN A 800 40.27 -7.17 19.98
C GLN A 800 40.06 -7.96 18.67
N LYS A 801 40.49 -7.42 17.52
CA LYS A 801 40.30 -8.05 16.19
C LYS A 801 40.85 -9.48 16.11
N ARG A 802 41.99 -9.73 16.78
CA ARG A 802 42.66 -11.04 16.80
C ARG A 802 41.82 -12.18 17.40
N LYS A 803 40.86 -11.86 18.28
CA LYS A 803 39.98 -12.85 18.92
C LYS A 803 38.71 -13.16 18.12
N LYS A 804 38.46 -12.43 17.04
CA LYS A 804 37.24 -12.57 16.24
C LYS A 804 37.40 -13.70 15.23
N ALA A 805 36.40 -14.59 15.17
CA ALA A 805 36.37 -15.66 14.18
C ALA A 805 35.93 -15.13 12.80
N LEU A 806 36.24 -15.86 11.72
CA LEU A 806 35.85 -15.44 10.36
C LEU A 806 34.33 -15.27 10.23
N GLU A 807 33.55 -16.19 10.78
CA GLU A 807 32.08 -16.11 10.73
C GLU A 807 31.52 -14.94 11.53
N GLU A 808 32.07 -14.65 12.71
CA GLU A 808 31.70 -13.47 13.50
C GLU A 808 31.99 -12.16 12.75
N ILE A 809 33.12 -12.09 12.04
CA ILE A 809 33.46 -10.93 11.21
C ILE A 809 32.47 -10.78 10.05
N ARG A 810 32.10 -11.88 9.38
CA ARG A 810 31.22 -11.86 8.20
C ARG A 810 29.76 -11.59 8.55
N GLN A 811 29.24 -12.17 9.64
CA GLN A 811 27.82 -12.11 9.95
C GLN A 811 27.48 -10.92 10.85
N ASP A 812 28.30 -10.67 11.87
CA ASP A 812 27.95 -9.70 12.93
C ASP A 812 28.59 -8.33 12.70
N LEU A 813 29.83 -8.28 12.21
CA LEU A 813 30.59 -7.02 12.08
C LEU A 813 30.49 -6.39 10.69
N CYS A 814 30.57 -7.20 9.64
CA CYS A 814 30.74 -6.74 8.27
C CYS A 814 29.82 -7.47 7.25
N PRO A 815 28.50 -7.57 7.47
CA PRO A 815 27.59 -8.34 6.61
C PRO A 815 27.42 -7.80 5.20
N LYS A 816 27.79 -6.55 4.92
CA LYS A 816 27.72 -5.96 3.57
C LYS A 816 29.02 -6.11 2.78
N LEU A 817 30.13 -6.40 3.45
CA LEU A 817 31.45 -6.48 2.84
C LEU A 817 31.74 -7.90 2.36
N THR A 818 32.32 -8.02 1.18
CA THR A 818 32.75 -9.33 0.66
C THR A 818 34.00 -9.83 1.42
N VAL A 819 34.21 -11.14 1.43
CA VAL A 819 35.42 -11.74 2.03
C VAL A 819 36.69 -11.14 1.42
N ARG A 820 36.67 -10.84 0.11
CA ARG A 820 37.77 -10.16 -0.61
C ARG A 820 38.06 -8.77 -0.08
N GLN A 821 37.02 -7.98 0.20
CA GLN A 821 37.15 -6.63 0.79
C GLN A 821 37.67 -6.69 2.23
N ILE A 822 37.12 -7.58 3.05
CA ILE A 822 37.55 -7.76 4.45
C ILE A 822 39.01 -8.22 4.50
N TYR A 823 39.40 -9.16 3.64
CA TYR A 823 40.78 -9.62 3.50
C TYR A 823 41.73 -8.46 3.13
N ARG A 824 41.31 -7.60 2.20
CA ARG A 824 42.10 -6.43 1.78
C ARG A 824 42.28 -5.42 2.93
N ILE A 825 41.22 -5.08 3.66
CA ILE A 825 41.30 -4.19 4.84
C ILE A 825 42.22 -4.81 5.90
N SER A 826 42.03 -6.09 6.20
CA SER A 826 42.78 -6.83 7.22
C SER A 826 44.29 -6.89 6.96
N THR A 827 44.68 -7.02 5.69
CA THR A 827 46.08 -7.10 5.25
C THR A 827 46.74 -5.73 5.13
N MET A 828 45.98 -4.66 4.90
CA MET A 828 46.49 -3.29 4.89
C MET A 828 46.54 -2.65 6.28
N TYR A 829 45.78 -3.19 7.24
CA TYR A 829 45.68 -2.64 8.58
C TYR A 829 47.04 -2.55 9.29
N TRP A 830 47.26 -1.42 9.96
CA TRP A 830 48.33 -1.27 10.95
C TRP A 830 47.84 -0.36 12.08
N ASP A 831 48.18 -0.68 13.33
CA ASP A 831 47.82 0.17 14.47
C ASP A 831 48.91 1.22 14.73
N ASP A 832 48.50 2.48 14.75
CA ASP A 832 49.32 3.66 14.94
C ASP A 832 49.22 4.28 16.35
N LYS A 833 48.28 3.81 17.19
CA LYS A 833 47.97 4.39 18.50
C LYS A 833 48.17 3.41 19.66
N TYR A 834 47.72 2.16 19.52
CA TYR A 834 47.68 1.19 20.63
C TYR A 834 48.51 -0.08 20.39
N GLY A 835 49.13 -0.23 19.22
CA GLY A 835 49.90 -1.44 18.86
C GLY A 835 49.06 -2.72 18.78
N THR A 836 47.73 -2.60 18.62
CA THR A 836 46.82 -3.72 18.39
C THR A 836 47.14 -4.45 17.10
N GLN A 837 47.07 -5.77 17.17
CA GLN A 837 47.28 -6.63 16.02
C GLN A 837 46.01 -6.72 15.18
N SER A 838 46.19 -7.00 13.88
CA SER A 838 45.08 -7.31 12.97
C SER A 838 44.37 -8.63 13.39
N VAL A 839 43.48 -9.11 12.54
CA VAL A 839 42.90 -10.46 12.66
C VAL A 839 43.98 -11.54 12.72
N SER A 840 43.64 -12.70 13.29
CA SER A 840 44.59 -13.81 13.44
C SER A 840 45.08 -14.35 12.08
N ASN A 841 46.31 -14.86 12.04
CA ASN A 841 46.89 -15.42 10.81
C ASN A 841 46.07 -16.59 10.24
N GLU A 842 45.43 -17.37 11.12
CA GLU A 842 44.51 -18.45 10.75
C GLU A 842 43.32 -17.90 9.94
N VAL A 843 42.67 -16.84 10.44
CA VAL A 843 41.54 -16.19 9.76
C VAL A 843 41.99 -15.57 8.42
N VAL A 844 43.17 -14.95 8.37
CA VAL A 844 43.73 -14.42 7.10
C VAL A 844 43.99 -15.53 6.09
N SER A 845 44.45 -16.70 6.53
CA SER A 845 44.66 -17.88 5.66
C SER A 845 43.35 -18.40 5.10
N GLN A 846 42.32 -18.56 5.95
CA GLN A 846 40.97 -18.96 5.52
C GLN A 846 40.37 -17.99 4.50
N MET A 847 40.49 -16.68 4.75
CA MET A 847 40.04 -15.65 3.80
C MET A 847 40.79 -15.74 2.47
N ARG A 848 42.10 -15.99 2.48
CA ARG A 848 42.92 -16.15 1.27
C ARG A 848 42.46 -17.34 0.43
N GLU A 849 42.17 -18.47 1.06
CA GLU A 849 41.64 -19.65 0.36
C GLU A 849 40.30 -19.37 -0.32
N ILE A 850 39.38 -18.69 0.36
CA ILE A 850 38.08 -18.30 -0.20
C ILE A 850 38.27 -17.37 -1.40
N VAL A 851 39.11 -16.34 -1.27
CA VAL A 851 39.38 -15.39 -2.36
C VAL A 851 40.04 -16.07 -3.57
N ASN A 852 40.93 -17.03 -3.34
CA ASN A 852 41.55 -17.82 -4.42
C ASN A 852 40.55 -18.72 -5.13
N LYS A 853 39.63 -19.36 -4.39
CA LYS A 853 38.52 -20.16 -4.95
C LYS A 853 37.56 -19.31 -5.78
N ASP A 854 37.17 -18.14 -5.26
CA ASP A 854 36.26 -17.22 -5.96
C ASP A 854 36.89 -16.64 -7.25
N SER A 855 38.21 -16.44 -7.26
CA SER A 855 38.92 -15.93 -8.45
C SER A 855 38.98 -16.95 -9.60
N GLN A 856 38.80 -18.24 -9.33
CA GLN A 856 38.73 -19.30 -10.35
C GLN A 856 37.33 -19.43 -10.98
N ASN A 857 36.30 -18.87 -10.33
CA ASN A 857 34.93 -18.90 -10.83
C ASN A 857 34.67 -17.67 -11.72
N LEU A 858 34.45 -17.87 -13.03
CA LEU A 858 34.27 -16.81 -14.02
C LEU A 858 32.97 -15.99 -13.85
N SER A 859 32.10 -16.38 -12.92
CA SER A 859 30.75 -15.80 -12.73
C SER A 859 30.66 -14.73 -11.64
N SER A 860 31.68 -14.57 -10.79
CA SER A 860 31.70 -13.54 -9.73
C SER A 860 32.56 -12.35 -10.15
N SER A 861 32.03 -11.12 -9.99
CA SER A 861 32.80 -9.89 -10.24
C SER A 861 34.10 -9.93 -9.43
N ASN A 862 35.24 -9.93 -10.12
CA ASN A 862 36.57 -10.04 -9.51
C ASN A 862 37.04 -8.74 -8.84
N SER A 863 36.25 -7.67 -8.89
CA SER A 863 36.60 -6.37 -8.32
C SER A 863 36.37 -6.34 -6.82
N PHE A 864 37.36 -5.83 -6.07
CA PHE A 864 37.19 -5.51 -4.64
C PHE A 864 36.71 -4.07 -4.42
N LEU A 865 36.73 -3.24 -5.47
CA LEU A 865 36.23 -1.86 -5.44
C LEU A 865 34.73 -1.84 -5.72
N LEU A 866 34.06 -0.80 -5.21
CA LEU A 866 32.66 -0.53 -5.54
C LEU A 866 32.58 0.27 -6.85
N ASP A 867 31.65 -0.12 -7.71
CA ASP A 867 31.35 0.57 -8.96
C ASP A 867 30.31 1.69 -8.72
N ASP A 868 30.42 2.77 -9.47
CA ASP A 868 29.47 3.88 -9.44
C ASP A 868 28.29 3.60 -10.38
N ASP A 869 27.08 3.44 -9.82
CA ASP A 869 25.86 3.24 -10.61
C ASP A 869 25.36 4.58 -11.16
N LEU A 870 25.50 4.75 -12.47
CA LEU A 870 25.06 5.95 -13.20
C LEU A 870 23.60 5.86 -13.68
N SER A 871 22.84 4.84 -13.28
CA SER A 871 21.43 4.72 -13.65
C SER A 871 20.55 5.80 -13.00
N ILE A 872 19.44 6.10 -13.68
CA ILE A 872 18.41 6.98 -13.12
C ILE A 872 17.59 6.17 -12.11
N PRO A 873 17.44 6.64 -10.85
CA PRO A 873 16.92 5.82 -9.76
C PRO A 873 15.38 5.86 -9.66
N PHE A 874 14.68 6.19 -10.75
CA PHE A 874 13.23 6.31 -10.81
C PHE A 874 12.68 6.08 -12.22
N SER A 875 11.42 5.64 -12.30
CA SER A 875 10.64 5.54 -13.53
C SER A 875 9.70 6.73 -13.70
N THR A 876 9.13 6.90 -14.90
CA THR A 876 8.10 7.93 -15.16
C THR A 876 6.88 7.78 -14.26
N GLU A 877 6.51 6.54 -13.89
CA GLU A 877 5.37 6.27 -13.02
C GLU A 877 5.64 6.70 -11.57
N ASP A 878 6.88 6.54 -11.10
CA ASP A 878 7.28 6.99 -9.76
C ASP A 878 7.18 8.52 -9.63
N VAL A 879 7.58 9.24 -10.69
CA VAL A 879 7.46 10.71 -10.76
C VAL A 879 6.00 11.14 -10.70
N TYR A 880 5.12 10.48 -11.44
CA TYR A 880 3.68 10.75 -11.44
C TYR A 880 3.02 10.52 -10.07
N MET A 881 3.35 9.42 -9.40
CA MET A 881 2.79 9.07 -8.10
C MET A 881 3.30 9.98 -6.98
N ALA A 882 4.52 10.51 -7.11
CA ALA A 882 5.16 11.29 -6.06
C ALA A 882 4.89 12.80 -6.13
N ILE A 883 4.54 13.34 -7.30
CA ILE A 883 4.27 14.78 -7.47
C ILE A 883 2.76 15.07 -7.32
N PRO A 884 2.35 15.96 -6.39
CA PRO A 884 0.95 16.31 -6.16
C PRO A 884 0.18 16.77 -7.42
N ALA A 885 -1.15 16.71 -7.35
CA ALA A 885 -2.02 17.23 -8.40
C ALA A 885 -1.86 18.76 -8.52
N LEU A 886 -1.39 19.21 -9.69
CA LEU A 886 -1.29 20.61 -10.03
C LEU A 886 -2.54 21.00 -10.82
N ASN A 887 -3.33 21.93 -10.29
CA ASN A 887 -4.41 22.56 -11.02
C ASN A 887 -3.84 23.78 -11.78
N PRO A 888 -3.82 23.77 -13.11
CA PRO A 888 -3.28 24.89 -13.88
C PRO A 888 -4.06 26.19 -13.66
N SER A 889 -5.35 26.12 -13.30
CA SER A 889 -6.21 27.28 -13.06
C SER A 889 -5.73 28.20 -11.93
N ASP A 890 -4.95 27.68 -10.97
CA ASP A 890 -4.51 28.44 -9.79
C ASP A 890 -3.37 29.44 -10.07
N VAL A 891 -2.76 29.39 -11.27
CA VAL A 891 -1.62 30.23 -11.65
C VAL A 891 -2.06 31.32 -12.63
N GLU A 892 -1.86 32.59 -12.27
CA GLU A 892 -2.13 33.75 -13.14
C GLU A 892 -1.11 33.84 -14.28
N LEU A 893 -1.55 34.36 -15.43
CA LEU A 893 -0.67 34.56 -16.59
C LEU A 893 0.28 35.75 -16.35
N PRO A 894 1.57 35.64 -16.74
CA PRO A 894 2.53 36.74 -16.63
C PRO A 894 2.11 38.01 -17.38
N GLN A 895 2.50 39.19 -16.88
CA GLN A 895 2.07 40.49 -17.43
C GLN A 895 2.44 40.71 -18.90
N PHE A 896 3.55 40.14 -19.39
CA PHE A 896 3.97 40.26 -20.79
C PHE A 896 3.01 39.60 -21.78
N PHE A 897 2.09 38.73 -21.33
CA PHE A 897 1.03 38.19 -22.20
C PHE A 897 0.12 39.29 -22.77
N SER A 898 0.04 40.46 -22.12
CA SER A 898 -0.71 41.62 -22.61
C SER A 898 -0.11 42.27 -23.86
N GLU A 899 1.20 42.05 -24.12
CA GLU A 899 1.93 42.61 -25.27
C GLU A 899 1.62 41.85 -26.58
N TYR A 900 1.04 40.64 -26.49
CA TYR A 900 0.77 39.78 -27.64
C TYR A 900 -0.73 39.70 -27.95
N PRO A 901 -1.19 40.15 -29.13
CA PRO A 901 -2.59 40.07 -29.53
C PRO A 901 -3.16 38.64 -29.55
N SER A 902 -2.33 37.64 -29.85
CA SER A 902 -2.70 36.21 -29.84
C SER A 902 -2.96 35.64 -28.44
N ALA A 903 -2.52 36.34 -27.39
CA ALA A 903 -2.66 35.94 -25.99
C ALA A 903 -3.80 36.68 -25.25
N GLN A 904 -4.43 37.70 -25.85
CA GLN A 904 -5.51 38.44 -25.20
C GLN A 904 -6.78 37.60 -24.92
N LEU A 905 -7.02 36.55 -25.70
CA LEU A 905 -8.10 35.57 -25.46
C LEU A 905 -7.84 34.71 -24.21
N LEU A 906 -6.57 34.36 -23.94
CA LEU A 906 -6.17 33.63 -22.72
C LEU A 906 -6.38 34.46 -21.43
N LEU A 907 -6.37 35.80 -21.54
CA LEU A 907 -6.65 36.73 -20.44
C LEU A 907 -8.15 36.97 -20.21
N GLN A 908 -9.02 36.67 -21.18
CA GLN A 908 -10.47 36.83 -21.04
C GLN A 908 -11.13 35.71 -20.23
N ASP A 909 -10.60 34.48 -20.29
CA ASP A 909 -11.09 33.32 -19.52
C ASP A 909 -10.73 33.39 -18.01
N GLN A 910 -10.07 34.46 -17.54
CA GLN A 910 -9.70 34.66 -16.13
C GLN A 910 -10.59 35.66 -15.36
N LYS A 911 -11.62 36.26 -16.00
CA LYS A 911 -12.51 37.24 -15.34
C LYS A 911 -13.80 36.65 -14.80
#